data_AF-A0A7E4UVL2-F1
#
_entry.id   AF-A0A7E4UVL2-F1
#
_cell.length_a   1.000
_cell.length_b   1.000
_cell.length_c   1.000
_cell.angle_alpha   90.00
_cell.angle_beta   90.00
_cell.angle_gamma   90.00
#
_symmetry.space_group_name_H-M   'P 1'
#
loop_
_entity.id
_entity.type
_entity.pdbx_description
1 polymer ?
#
loop_
_entity_poly.entity_id
_entity_poly.type
_entity_poly.pdbx_seq_one_letter_code
_entity_poly.pdbx_strand_id
1 'polypeptide(L)'
;MADNPSEEPVSASNHEEVPVEVKPAPAPMAAAPNAAPSSKLDSLPREDLIRLLKKQMLNVKEVRKQADEYKSKVVALEAQIAAAGNDASAEMVALELSDYKNSCAELKKQLASQQQAQVAKDELVKELTDRSDKLMFEKAELENELKDAKGGVARLQKEIDEQKALLNEHSKEAQSLSLQTQSIRAEHDLEIAKLNSQLKRLREESTEQSKYVTDKTVEIRRLKQEFDVIQRRYEDLQQEHATFKERAEFVLKQKSDSKSESADRNNVESVMQPEIAELIKTVQTRNDKINQLTERCSFLEDELRSTQDHAKNLKFELEDAQSTLNSLRSRGQEERRRTESDYDFRLRQVTTEKDMLQKTLSRTIEQHSLEKDKLVESFQRQNSDLEASNRDLLDQVNDLRAKLTQLHSNQASSATNLSNNVTPSRVQSRVQAQIARLPAPINFAHTGRSSLERESSFQNPPGLDHDHTDNDDDRSLQDVIAEAASENYGTTLEDHFARSIGASGSLAGGDDWYPTPEDYNALAKQLDHTRDLLNDMEDTNAKLIEQIKILKEEIRRMERNTERQEHAKNSEYLKNVVMKFLAPPKVNDERKQLLPVLTTMLRLSPEEVDAVTKCVQEGVASHDDANAAGWSSYIWSSVL
;
A
#
# COMPACT_ATOMS: atom_id res chain seq x y z
N MET A 1 20.37 -16.33 -47.51
CA MET A 1 20.54 -15.63 -46.22
C MET A 1 20.90 -16.72 -45.22
N ALA A 2 22.14 -17.22 -45.14
CA ALA A 2 23.40 -16.54 -44.80
C ALA A 2 23.21 -15.66 -43.55
N ASP A 3 23.47 -16.19 -42.35
CA ASP A 3 24.80 -16.02 -41.74
C ASP A 3 25.05 -16.98 -40.57
N ASN A 4 26.33 -17.31 -40.44
CA ASN A 4 26.97 -18.19 -39.46
C ASN A 4 27.11 -17.48 -38.08
N PRO A 5 27.38 -18.21 -36.99
CA PRO A 5 28.73 -18.03 -36.43
C PRO A 5 29.38 -19.29 -35.88
N SER A 6 30.71 -19.25 -35.98
CA SER A 6 31.69 -20.28 -35.69
C SER A 6 32.11 -20.37 -34.21
N GLU A 7 32.47 -21.60 -33.83
CA GLU A 7 33.66 -22.01 -33.05
C GLU A 7 33.77 -21.67 -31.53
N GLU A 8 33.42 -22.70 -30.74
CA GLU A 8 34.15 -23.39 -29.64
C GLU A 8 35.63 -22.99 -29.32
N PRO A 9 36.29 -23.58 -28.29
CA PRO A 9 35.91 -23.81 -26.88
C PRO A 9 37.10 -23.47 -25.93
N VAL A 10 36.92 -23.40 -24.60
CA VAL A 10 38.08 -23.46 -23.69
C VAL A 10 37.84 -24.33 -22.46
N SER A 11 38.79 -25.24 -22.31
CA SER A 11 39.05 -26.33 -21.38
C SER A 11 38.91 -26.06 -19.88
N ALA A 12 38.53 -27.14 -19.19
CA ALA A 12 38.61 -27.37 -17.76
C ALA A 12 40.07 -27.46 -17.25
N SER A 13 40.30 -27.10 -15.97
CA SER A 13 40.88 -28.01 -14.96
C SER A 13 41.24 -27.29 -13.65
N ASN A 14 40.88 -27.99 -12.57
CA ASN A 14 41.22 -27.97 -11.14
C ASN A 14 42.53 -27.35 -10.61
N HIS A 15 42.50 -27.22 -9.27
CA HIS A 15 43.58 -27.13 -8.26
C HIS A 15 44.04 -25.71 -7.91
N GLU A 16 44.44 -25.37 -6.68
CA GLU A 16 44.37 -25.92 -5.31
C GLU A 16 44.97 -24.78 -4.46
N GLU A 17 44.39 -24.49 -3.29
CA GLU A 17 44.91 -23.49 -2.35
C GLU A 17 46.27 -23.91 -1.79
N VAL A 18 47.23 -22.97 -1.69
CA VAL A 18 48.12 -22.70 -0.53
C VAL A 18 48.90 -21.39 -0.82
N PRO A 19 49.20 -20.54 0.19
CA PRO A 19 49.49 -19.11 0.01
C PRO A 19 50.99 -18.77 0.05
N VAL A 20 51.39 -17.71 -0.65
CA VAL A 20 52.70 -17.04 -0.45
C VAL A 20 52.56 -15.52 -0.54
N GLU A 21 53.09 -14.90 0.51
CA GLU A 21 53.39 -13.51 0.83
C GLU A 21 54.15 -12.73 -0.26
N VAL A 22 53.63 -11.57 -0.71
CA VAL A 22 54.45 -10.46 -1.27
C VAL A 22 53.80 -9.08 -1.02
N LYS A 23 54.62 -8.16 -0.50
CA LYS A 23 54.40 -6.71 -0.28
C LYS A 23 53.78 -5.95 -1.46
N PRO A 24 53.06 -4.83 -1.21
CA PRO A 24 52.88 -3.77 -2.19
C PRO A 24 53.59 -2.46 -1.80
N ALA A 25 54.21 -1.84 -2.80
CA ALA A 25 54.35 -0.40 -3.00
C ALA A 25 54.17 -0.16 -4.52
N PRO A 26 53.83 1.04 -5.03
CA PRO A 26 53.65 2.33 -4.37
C PRO A 26 52.29 3.00 -4.66
N ALA A 27 51.93 4.01 -3.87
CA ALA A 27 50.77 4.89 -4.12
C ALA A 27 51.25 6.30 -4.55
N PRO A 28 50.57 6.99 -5.48
CA PRO A 28 50.74 8.42 -5.69
C PRO A 28 49.68 9.24 -4.92
N MET A 29 50.20 10.26 -4.23
CA MET A 29 49.68 11.62 -3.92
C MET A 29 48.29 12.02 -4.47
N ALA A 30 47.48 12.90 -3.86
CA ALA A 30 47.45 13.65 -2.60
C ALA A 30 46.14 14.50 -2.63
N ALA A 31 45.53 14.79 -1.48
CA ALA A 31 44.80 16.05 -1.24
C ALA A 31 44.60 16.23 0.28
N ALA A 32 45.31 17.20 0.86
CA ALA A 32 45.27 17.55 2.27
C ALA A 32 44.27 18.69 2.54
N PRO A 33 43.55 18.69 3.68
CA PRO A 33 42.95 19.90 4.21
C PRO A 33 43.97 20.65 5.09
N ASN A 34 44.00 21.97 4.90
CA ASN A 34 44.84 22.95 5.60
C ASN A 34 44.64 22.91 7.12
N ALA A 35 45.69 22.55 7.87
CA ALA A 35 45.77 22.75 9.32
C ALA A 35 46.70 23.93 9.63
N ALA A 36 46.22 24.86 10.45
CA ALA A 36 46.97 26.01 10.98
C ALA A 36 48.22 25.57 11.78
N PRO A 37 49.23 26.44 11.95
CA PRO A 37 50.50 26.05 12.56
C PRO A 37 50.33 25.85 14.09
N SER A 38 50.22 24.60 14.53
CA SER A 38 50.29 24.25 15.96
C SER A 38 51.67 24.62 16.51
N SER A 39 51.68 25.34 17.63
CA SER A 39 52.92 25.78 18.26
C SER A 39 53.73 24.57 18.73
N LYS A 40 55.07 24.68 18.71
CA LYS A 40 56.00 23.60 19.11
C LYS A 40 55.86 23.14 20.58
N LEU A 41 54.93 23.71 21.34
CA LEU A 41 54.64 23.34 22.74
C LEU A 41 53.48 22.35 22.86
N ASP A 42 52.57 22.31 21.88
CA ASP A 42 51.35 21.47 21.92
C ASP A 42 51.62 20.00 21.53
N SER A 43 52.80 19.71 20.99
CA SER A 43 53.20 18.37 20.54
C SER A 43 54.13 17.63 21.50
N LEU A 44 54.45 18.20 22.67
CA LEU A 44 55.30 17.51 23.65
C LEU A 44 54.47 16.70 24.65
N PRO A 45 54.83 15.43 24.91
CA PRO A 45 54.17 14.63 25.93
C PRO A 45 54.28 15.32 27.30
N ARG A 46 53.26 15.12 28.13
CA ARG A 46 53.08 15.82 29.43
C ARG A 46 54.32 15.70 30.32
N GLU A 47 55.06 14.59 30.26
CA GLU A 47 56.33 14.42 30.97
C GLU A 47 57.43 15.41 30.53
N ASP A 48 57.55 15.73 29.25
CA ASP A 48 58.60 16.61 28.74
C ASP A 48 58.30 18.10 28.98
N LEU A 49 57.02 18.48 28.98
CA LEU A 49 56.60 19.82 29.40
C LEU A 49 56.91 20.05 30.89
N ILE A 50 56.69 19.04 31.73
CA ILE A 50 57.05 19.07 33.16
C ILE A 50 58.57 19.17 33.35
N ARG A 51 59.38 18.48 32.53
CA ARG A 51 60.85 18.61 32.57
C ARG A 51 61.31 20.01 32.17
N LEU A 52 60.69 20.60 31.14
CA LEU A 52 61.02 21.95 30.69
C LEU A 52 60.66 23.00 31.76
N LEU A 53 59.48 22.88 32.37
CA LEU A 53 59.05 23.73 33.50
C LEU A 53 59.99 23.60 34.71
N LYS A 54 60.39 22.37 35.08
CA LYS A 54 61.37 22.14 36.15
C LYS A 54 62.72 22.78 35.83
N LYS A 55 63.19 22.70 34.58
CA LYS A 55 64.43 23.32 34.11
C LYS A 55 64.35 24.85 34.15
N GLN A 56 63.23 25.44 33.74
CA GLN A 56 63.01 26.89 33.86
C GLN A 56 62.92 27.34 35.32
N MET A 57 62.27 26.58 36.21
CA MET A 57 62.26 26.84 37.66
C MET A 57 63.66 26.80 38.29
N LEU A 58 64.52 25.87 37.87
CA LEU A 58 65.91 25.78 38.33
C LEU A 58 66.72 27.00 37.89
N ASN A 59 66.57 27.45 36.65
CA ASN A 59 67.21 28.67 36.17
C ASN A 59 66.72 29.92 36.93
N VAL A 60 65.42 30.02 37.24
CA VAL A 60 64.89 31.13 38.05
C VAL A 60 65.46 31.11 39.47
N LYS A 61 65.63 29.93 40.08
CA LYS A 61 66.28 29.80 41.40
C LYS A 61 67.75 30.23 41.36
N GLU A 62 68.48 29.88 40.31
CA GLU A 62 69.89 30.29 40.15
C GLU A 62 70.02 31.80 39.96
N VAL A 63 69.17 32.41 39.13
CA VAL A 63 69.12 33.87 38.96
C VAL A 63 68.75 34.58 40.26
N ARG A 64 67.84 34.01 41.07
CA ARG A 64 67.50 34.58 42.39
C ARG A 64 68.68 34.49 43.37
N LYS A 65 69.42 33.38 43.37
CA LYS A 65 70.64 33.22 44.19
C LYS A 65 71.71 34.24 43.80
N GLN A 66 71.90 34.47 42.50
CA GLN A 66 72.80 35.51 42.00
C GLN A 66 72.34 36.92 42.43
N ALA A 67 71.03 37.20 42.37
CA ALA A 67 70.49 38.48 42.82
C ALA A 67 70.71 38.72 44.33
N ASP A 68 70.56 37.69 45.16
CA ASP A 68 70.84 37.78 46.60
C ASP A 68 72.35 37.98 46.89
N GLU A 69 73.22 37.36 46.09
CA GLU A 69 74.67 37.56 46.19
C GLU A 69 75.09 38.99 45.79
N TYR A 70 74.52 39.54 44.71
CA TYR A 70 74.72 40.94 44.32
C TYR A 70 74.17 41.91 45.37
N LYS A 71 73.02 41.61 45.99
CA LYS A 71 72.46 42.42 47.06
C LYS A 71 73.36 42.45 48.30
N SER A 72 73.96 41.32 48.64
CA SER A 72 74.95 41.23 49.73
C SER A 72 76.23 42.03 49.41
N LYS A 73 76.69 42.01 48.15
CA LYS A 73 77.81 42.84 47.68
C LYS A 73 77.50 44.34 47.73
N VAL A 74 76.28 44.74 47.39
CA VAL A 74 75.83 46.15 47.50
C VAL A 74 75.85 46.61 48.96
N VAL A 75 75.32 45.82 49.90
CA VAL A 75 75.36 46.16 51.34
C VAL A 75 76.80 46.24 51.86
N ALA A 76 77.70 45.38 51.39
CA ALA A 76 79.12 45.42 51.75
C ALA A 76 79.85 46.66 51.19
N LEU A 77 79.51 47.09 49.97
CA LEU A 77 80.04 48.30 49.35
C LEU A 77 79.47 49.57 50.01
N GLU A 78 78.19 49.59 50.38
CA GLU A 78 77.56 50.67 51.16
C GLU A 78 78.25 50.83 52.53
N ALA A 79 78.63 49.73 53.19
CA ALA A 79 79.41 49.76 54.43
C ALA A 79 80.86 50.26 54.23
N GLN A 80 81.47 50.01 53.06
CA GLN A 80 82.79 50.57 52.71
C GLN A 80 82.73 52.06 52.36
N ILE A 81 81.65 52.52 51.70
CA ILE A 81 81.42 53.93 51.39
C ILE A 81 81.17 54.72 52.68
N ALA A 82 80.46 54.15 53.66
CA ALA A 82 80.28 54.76 54.99
C ALA A 82 81.59 54.90 55.79
N ALA A 83 82.64 54.15 55.45
CA ALA A 83 83.96 54.19 56.10
C ALA A 83 84.96 55.15 55.42
N ALA A 84 84.69 55.61 54.19
CA ALA A 84 85.57 56.48 53.43
C ALA A 84 85.02 57.93 53.41
N GLY A 85 85.30 58.70 54.46
CA GLY A 85 85.06 60.15 54.45
C GLY A 85 86.09 60.86 53.57
N ASN A 86 85.66 61.48 52.45
CA ASN A 86 86.26 62.67 51.82
C ASN A 86 85.45 63.17 50.60
N ASP A 87 85.26 64.50 50.54
CA ASP A 87 84.28 65.27 49.75
C ASP A 87 84.40 65.27 48.21
N ALA A 88 85.34 64.55 47.59
CA ALA A 88 85.40 64.42 46.11
C ALA A 88 84.89 63.05 45.60
N SER A 89 84.81 62.04 46.48
CA SER A 89 84.18 60.74 46.19
C SER A 89 82.65 60.85 46.20
N ALA A 90 82.11 61.75 47.03
CA ALA A 90 80.68 61.92 47.23
C ALA A 90 79.93 62.40 45.97
N GLU A 91 80.55 63.23 45.11
CA GLU A 91 79.90 63.75 43.90
C GLU A 91 79.92 62.73 42.75
N MET A 92 80.99 61.94 42.60
CA MET A 92 81.02 60.81 41.65
C MET A 92 80.07 59.69 42.09
N VAL A 93 80.04 59.38 43.39
CA VAL A 93 79.08 58.44 43.97
C VAL A 93 77.65 58.97 43.84
N ALA A 94 77.42 60.28 43.92
CA ALA A 94 76.09 60.88 43.69
C ALA A 94 75.64 60.78 42.21
N LEU A 95 76.56 60.94 41.26
CA LEU A 95 76.27 60.74 39.83
C LEU A 95 75.98 59.27 39.53
N GLU A 96 76.78 58.35 40.07
CA GLU A 96 76.54 56.92 39.97
C GLU A 96 75.20 56.53 40.63
N LEU A 97 74.89 57.06 41.83
CA LEU A 97 73.59 56.87 42.48
C LEU A 97 72.43 57.42 41.64
N SER A 98 72.62 58.55 40.95
CA SER A 98 71.64 59.10 40.01
C SER A 98 71.43 58.16 38.81
N ASP A 99 72.49 57.64 38.22
CA ASP A 99 72.41 56.69 37.10
C ASP A 99 71.81 55.34 37.52
N TYR A 100 72.14 54.84 38.71
CA TYR A 100 71.51 53.66 39.30
C TYR A 100 70.04 53.90 39.61
N LYS A 101 69.67 55.11 40.06
CA LYS A 101 68.27 55.49 40.32
C LYS A 101 67.48 55.58 39.01
N ASN A 102 68.06 56.14 37.96
CA ASN A 102 67.47 56.20 36.62
C ASN A 102 67.32 54.79 36.03
N SER A 103 68.35 53.94 36.14
CA SER A 103 68.29 52.52 35.74
C SER A 103 67.23 51.73 36.51
N CYS A 104 67.09 51.96 37.82
CA CYS A 104 66.02 51.36 38.62
C CYS A 104 64.63 51.85 38.19
N ALA A 105 64.48 53.11 37.78
CA ALA A 105 63.23 53.64 37.27
C ALA A 105 62.87 53.02 35.91
N GLU A 106 63.86 52.86 35.01
CA GLU A 106 63.72 52.20 33.72
C GLU A 106 63.31 50.72 33.89
N LEU A 107 63.97 49.99 34.79
CA LEU A 107 63.65 48.60 35.11
C LEU A 107 62.26 48.45 35.73
N LYS A 108 61.84 49.37 36.60
CA LYS A 108 60.47 49.39 37.14
C LYS A 108 59.42 49.61 36.04
N LYS A 109 59.70 50.52 35.10
CA LYS A 109 58.83 50.78 33.95
C LYS A 109 58.73 49.57 33.03
N GLN A 110 59.85 48.90 32.75
CA GLN A 110 59.88 47.66 31.99
C GLN A 110 59.12 46.53 32.71
N LEU A 111 59.33 46.36 34.01
CA LEU A 111 58.60 45.38 34.83
C LEU A 111 57.08 45.61 34.78
N ALA A 112 56.64 46.87 34.89
CA ALA A 112 55.23 47.23 34.78
C ALA A 112 54.67 46.92 33.39
N SER A 113 55.41 47.25 32.31
CA SER A 113 55.00 46.92 30.95
C SER A 113 54.92 45.42 30.67
N GLN A 114 55.84 44.63 31.25
CA GLN A 114 55.80 43.17 31.15
C GLN A 114 54.66 42.58 31.97
N GLN A 115 54.39 43.09 33.18
CA GLN A 115 53.23 42.66 33.96
C GLN A 115 51.93 42.94 33.21
N GLN A 116 51.80 44.11 32.57
CA GLN A 116 50.61 44.45 31.80
C GLN A 116 50.47 43.56 30.54
N ALA A 117 51.57 43.24 29.86
CA ALA A 117 51.58 42.29 28.74
C ALA A 117 51.30 40.84 29.20
N GLN A 118 51.68 40.47 30.42
CA GLN A 118 51.37 39.16 31.01
C GLN A 118 49.87 39.03 31.27
N VAL A 119 49.25 40.05 31.87
CA VAL A 119 47.79 40.09 32.12
C VAL A 119 47.00 39.96 30.81
N ALA A 120 47.39 40.69 29.76
CA ALA A 120 46.73 40.60 28.45
C ALA A 120 46.86 39.20 27.82
N LYS A 121 48.00 38.51 28.03
CA LYS A 121 48.17 37.13 27.58
C LYS A 121 47.32 36.16 28.39
N ASP A 122 47.23 36.34 29.70
CA ASP A 122 46.42 35.49 30.58
C ASP A 122 44.92 35.63 30.25
N GLU A 123 44.47 36.84 29.91
CA GLU A 123 43.11 37.10 29.41
C GLU A 123 42.84 36.38 28.08
N LEU A 124 43.77 36.47 27.12
CA LEU A 124 43.63 35.77 25.83
C LEU A 124 43.62 34.25 26.01
N VAL A 125 44.45 33.71 26.90
CA VAL A 125 44.46 32.26 27.23
C VAL A 125 43.11 31.85 27.80
N LYS A 126 42.52 32.65 28.69
CA LYS A 126 41.20 32.39 29.24
C LYS A 126 40.13 32.36 28.15
N GLU A 127 40.12 33.36 27.27
CA GLU A 127 39.16 33.42 26.16
C GLU A 127 39.28 32.23 25.20
N LEU A 128 40.52 31.83 24.86
CA LEU A 128 40.78 30.66 24.03
C LEU A 128 40.35 29.36 24.72
N THR A 129 40.52 29.27 26.05
CA THR A 129 40.08 28.10 26.83
C THR A 129 38.55 28.02 26.84
N ASP A 130 37.86 29.13 27.14
CA ASP A 130 36.40 29.20 27.13
C ASP A 130 35.83 28.89 25.72
N ARG A 131 36.51 29.33 24.66
CA ARG A 131 36.13 29.01 23.27
C ARG A 131 36.34 27.53 22.95
N SER A 132 37.45 26.95 23.40
CA SER A 132 37.74 25.51 23.24
C SER A 132 36.69 24.66 23.94
N ASP A 133 36.29 25.03 25.16
CA ASP A 133 35.28 24.30 25.93
C ASP A 133 33.90 24.37 25.26
N LYS A 134 33.51 25.54 24.72
CA LYS A 134 32.28 25.68 23.93
C LYS A 134 32.29 24.78 22.68
N LEU A 135 33.40 24.78 21.93
CA LEU A 135 33.52 23.92 20.74
C LEU A 135 33.50 22.43 21.09
N MET A 136 34.06 22.04 22.24
CA MET A 136 33.98 20.66 22.74
C MET A 136 32.54 20.25 23.07
N PHE A 137 31.76 21.15 23.66
CA PHE A 137 30.35 20.91 23.95
C PHE A 137 29.53 20.77 22.66
N GLU A 138 29.66 21.73 21.72
CA GLU A 138 28.99 21.68 20.41
C GLU A 138 29.36 20.39 19.64
N LYS A 139 30.63 19.98 19.67
CA LYS A 139 31.07 18.72 19.05
C LYS A 139 30.38 17.50 19.66
N ALA A 140 30.26 17.44 21.00
CA ALA A 140 29.62 16.33 21.67
C ALA A 140 28.11 16.26 21.36
N GLU A 141 27.46 17.42 21.23
CA GLU A 141 26.05 17.53 20.83
C GLU A 141 25.85 17.00 19.40
N LEU A 142 26.65 17.46 18.45
CA LEU A 142 26.63 16.98 17.06
C LEU A 142 26.96 15.48 16.94
N GLU A 143 27.86 14.95 17.77
CA GLU A 143 28.17 13.52 17.79
C GLU A 143 26.98 12.67 18.27
N ASN A 144 26.21 13.16 19.24
CA ASN A 144 24.97 12.51 19.69
C ASN A 144 23.88 12.59 18.63
N GLU A 145 23.65 13.76 18.03
CA GLU A 145 22.69 13.91 16.93
C GLU A 145 23.02 12.98 15.75
N LEU A 146 24.31 12.87 15.40
CA LEU A 146 24.76 11.95 14.36
C LEU A 146 24.49 10.49 14.72
N LYS A 147 24.62 10.12 15.99
CA LYS A 147 24.34 8.77 16.48
C LYS A 147 22.84 8.45 16.41
N ASP A 148 22.00 9.39 16.81
CA ASP A 148 20.55 9.25 16.75
C ASP A 148 20.05 9.18 15.31
N ALA A 149 20.58 10.03 14.43
CA ALA A 149 20.30 9.99 13.00
C ALA A 149 20.71 8.65 12.37
N LYS A 150 21.91 8.12 12.71
CA LYS A 150 22.34 6.78 12.26
C LYS A 150 21.41 5.67 12.77
N GLY A 151 20.93 5.78 14.00
CA GLY A 151 19.93 4.87 14.56
C GLY A 151 18.61 4.91 13.79
N GLY A 152 18.14 6.12 13.45
CA GLY A 152 16.95 6.32 12.61
C GLY A 152 17.10 5.70 11.23
N VAL A 153 18.22 5.95 10.54
CA VAL A 153 18.51 5.36 9.23
C VAL A 153 18.52 3.83 9.29
N ALA A 154 19.11 3.23 10.32
CA ALA A 154 19.13 1.77 10.46
C ALA A 154 17.72 1.17 10.68
N ARG A 155 16.84 1.87 11.42
CA ARG A 155 15.44 1.45 11.61
C ARG A 155 14.66 1.56 10.30
N LEU A 156 14.76 2.68 9.60
CA LEU A 156 14.13 2.88 8.28
C LEU A 156 14.61 1.83 7.27
N GLN A 157 15.90 1.49 7.29
CA GLN A 157 16.42 0.43 6.41
C GLN A 157 15.80 -0.94 6.72
N LYS A 158 15.62 -1.28 7.99
CA LYS A 158 14.94 -2.52 8.40
C LYS A 158 13.47 -2.53 7.96
N GLU A 159 12.77 -1.42 8.15
CA GLU A 159 11.38 -1.23 7.70
C GLU A 159 11.27 -1.42 6.18
N ILE A 160 12.18 -0.83 5.39
CA ILE A 160 12.23 -0.97 3.94
C ILE A 160 12.40 -2.44 3.53
N ASP A 161 13.28 -3.17 4.21
CA ASP A 161 13.55 -4.57 3.87
C ASP A 161 12.38 -5.49 4.26
N GLU A 162 11.67 -5.19 5.36
CA GLU A 162 10.42 -5.86 5.75
C GLU A 162 9.30 -5.59 4.73
N GLN A 163 9.12 -4.34 4.30
CA GLN A 163 8.14 -3.96 3.28
C GLN A 163 8.41 -4.64 1.92
N LYS A 164 9.68 -4.76 1.52
CA LYS A 164 10.06 -5.50 0.31
C LYS A 164 9.74 -7.00 0.41
N ALA A 165 9.91 -7.60 1.59
CA ALA A 165 9.56 -9.00 1.81
C ALA A 165 8.04 -9.24 1.67
N LEU A 166 7.23 -8.38 2.31
CA LEU A 166 5.77 -8.42 2.21
C LEU A 166 5.29 -8.19 0.77
N LEU A 167 5.88 -7.23 0.05
CA LEU A 167 5.55 -6.97 -1.35
C LEU A 167 5.80 -8.20 -2.24
N ASN A 168 6.90 -8.92 -2.00
CA ASN A 168 7.22 -10.13 -2.75
C ASN A 168 6.25 -11.29 -2.42
N GLU A 169 5.81 -11.39 -1.17
CA GLU A 169 4.80 -12.37 -0.76
C GLU A 169 3.44 -12.11 -1.43
N HIS A 170 2.92 -10.87 -1.32
CA HIS A 170 1.69 -10.48 -1.99
C HIS A 170 1.78 -10.60 -3.52
N SER A 171 2.94 -10.33 -4.11
CA SER A 171 3.15 -10.55 -5.55
C SER A 171 3.02 -12.03 -5.93
N LYS A 172 3.49 -12.96 -5.09
CA LYS A 172 3.35 -14.41 -5.33
C LYS A 172 1.90 -14.87 -5.15
N GLU A 173 1.22 -14.36 -4.13
CA GLU A 173 -0.20 -14.63 -3.91
C GLU A 173 -1.05 -14.14 -5.08
N ALA A 174 -0.80 -12.92 -5.57
CA ALA A 174 -1.50 -12.36 -6.73
C ALA A 174 -1.27 -13.20 -7.99
N GLN A 175 -0.05 -13.70 -8.21
CA GLN A 175 0.25 -14.62 -9.33
C GLN A 175 -0.50 -15.95 -9.19
N SER A 176 -0.54 -16.52 -7.98
CA SER A 176 -1.27 -17.77 -7.70
C SER A 176 -2.78 -17.62 -7.96
N LEU A 177 -3.39 -16.55 -7.42
CA LEU A 177 -4.80 -16.24 -7.62
C LEU A 177 -5.13 -15.97 -9.09
N SER A 178 -4.22 -15.30 -9.82
CA SER A 178 -4.37 -15.09 -11.27
C SER A 178 -4.39 -16.41 -12.04
N LEU A 179 -3.48 -17.35 -11.72
CA LEU A 179 -3.45 -18.68 -12.34
C LEU A 179 -4.71 -19.49 -12.02
N GLN A 180 -5.17 -19.45 -10.77
CA GLN A 180 -6.41 -20.12 -10.37
C GLN A 180 -7.62 -19.54 -11.12
N THR A 181 -7.70 -18.21 -11.23
CA THR A 181 -8.77 -17.53 -11.97
C THR A 181 -8.74 -17.92 -13.46
N GLN A 182 -7.55 -18.03 -14.05
CA GLN A 182 -7.40 -18.46 -15.44
C GLN A 182 -7.86 -19.92 -15.64
N SER A 183 -7.54 -20.82 -14.72
CA SER A 183 -8.00 -22.21 -14.76
C SER A 183 -9.52 -22.31 -14.69
N ILE A 184 -10.15 -21.61 -13.74
CA ILE A 184 -11.61 -21.59 -13.57
C ILE A 184 -12.29 -21.02 -14.83
N ARG A 185 -11.74 -19.94 -15.40
CA ARG A 185 -12.26 -19.37 -16.66
C ARG A 185 -12.21 -20.40 -17.80
N ALA A 186 -11.09 -21.11 -17.96
CA ALA A 186 -10.97 -22.14 -18.99
C ALA A 186 -11.97 -23.30 -18.80
N GLU A 187 -12.22 -23.72 -17.56
CA GLU A 187 -13.23 -24.73 -17.23
C GLU A 187 -14.64 -24.25 -17.58
N HIS A 188 -14.97 -22.99 -17.23
CA HIS A 188 -16.26 -22.39 -17.55
C HIS A 188 -16.45 -22.25 -19.07
N ASP A 189 -15.43 -21.84 -19.82
CA ASP A 189 -15.49 -21.74 -21.28
C ASP A 189 -15.74 -23.11 -21.93
N LEU A 190 -15.11 -24.17 -21.41
CA LEU A 190 -15.34 -25.53 -21.86
C LEU A 190 -16.79 -25.98 -21.59
N GLU A 191 -17.34 -25.64 -20.42
CA GLU A 191 -18.72 -25.99 -20.06
C GLU A 191 -19.74 -25.21 -20.90
N ILE A 192 -19.50 -23.92 -21.13
CA ILE A 192 -20.30 -23.09 -22.05
C ILE A 192 -20.29 -23.71 -23.46
N ALA A 193 -19.13 -24.17 -23.95
CA ALA A 193 -19.03 -24.83 -25.24
C ALA A 193 -19.85 -26.14 -25.30
N LYS A 194 -19.83 -26.96 -24.24
CA LYS A 194 -20.66 -28.17 -24.15
C LYS A 194 -22.15 -27.84 -24.16
N LEU A 195 -22.60 -26.90 -23.32
CA LEU A 195 -24.00 -26.49 -23.25
C LEU A 195 -24.48 -25.91 -24.59
N ASN A 196 -23.66 -25.12 -25.26
CA ASN A 196 -23.97 -24.61 -26.60
C ASN A 196 -24.13 -25.75 -27.63
N SER A 197 -23.29 -26.78 -27.56
CA SER A 197 -23.41 -27.97 -28.43
C SER A 197 -24.69 -28.76 -28.16
N GLN A 198 -25.13 -28.85 -26.91
CA GLN A 198 -26.38 -29.50 -26.51
C GLN A 198 -27.59 -28.69 -26.97
N LEU A 199 -27.58 -27.38 -26.74
CA LEU A 199 -28.62 -26.46 -27.22
C LEU A 199 -28.76 -26.50 -28.75
N LYS A 200 -27.63 -26.60 -29.48
CA LYS A 200 -27.66 -26.76 -30.93
C LYS A 200 -28.38 -28.04 -31.35
N ARG A 201 -28.02 -29.18 -30.74
CA ARG A 201 -28.68 -30.48 -31.00
C ARG A 201 -30.17 -30.46 -30.69
N LEU A 202 -30.56 -29.91 -29.53
CA LEU A 202 -31.97 -29.81 -29.15
C LEU A 202 -32.77 -28.90 -30.09
N ARG A 203 -32.15 -27.81 -30.60
CA ARG A 203 -32.78 -26.96 -31.62
C ARG A 203 -32.98 -27.71 -32.93
N GLU A 204 -31.98 -28.47 -33.37
CA GLU A 204 -32.07 -29.29 -34.58
C GLU A 204 -33.19 -30.33 -34.44
N GLU A 205 -33.23 -31.07 -33.32
CA GLU A 205 -34.29 -32.04 -33.03
C GLU A 205 -35.69 -31.38 -32.98
N SER A 206 -35.81 -30.22 -32.32
CA SER A 206 -37.07 -29.47 -32.28
C SER A 206 -37.53 -29.05 -33.69
N THR A 207 -36.60 -28.66 -34.58
CA THR A 207 -36.93 -28.31 -35.96
C THR A 207 -37.36 -29.52 -36.78
N GLU A 208 -36.76 -30.69 -36.55
CA GLU A 208 -37.15 -31.95 -37.19
C GLU A 208 -38.53 -32.42 -36.74
N GLN A 209 -38.79 -32.39 -35.44
CA GLN A 209 -40.11 -32.70 -34.88
C GLN A 209 -41.18 -31.74 -35.40
N SER A 210 -40.87 -30.44 -35.50
CA SER A 210 -41.78 -29.45 -36.08
C SER A 210 -42.13 -29.78 -37.54
N LYS A 211 -41.14 -30.13 -38.38
CA LYS A 211 -41.38 -30.57 -39.76
C LYS A 211 -42.25 -31.82 -39.82
N TYR A 212 -41.96 -32.82 -38.98
CA TYR A 212 -42.75 -34.05 -38.90
C TYR A 212 -44.22 -33.78 -38.55
N VAL A 213 -44.48 -32.90 -37.57
CA VAL A 213 -45.84 -32.47 -37.21
C VAL A 213 -46.52 -31.75 -38.36
N THR A 214 -45.82 -30.88 -39.09
CA THR A 214 -46.39 -30.20 -40.26
C THR A 214 -46.77 -31.20 -41.36
N ASP A 215 -45.94 -32.20 -41.65
CA ASP A 215 -46.20 -33.22 -42.66
C ASP A 215 -47.42 -34.07 -42.28
N LYS A 216 -47.50 -34.51 -41.01
CA LYS A 216 -48.68 -35.24 -40.51
C LYS A 216 -49.94 -34.38 -40.52
N THR A 217 -49.83 -33.09 -40.26
CA THR A 217 -50.97 -32.16 -40.33
C THR A 217 -51.49 -32.04 -41.77
N VAL A 218 -50.60 -31.98 -42.76
CA VAL A 218 -50.98 -31.98 -44.18
C VAL A 218 -51.66 -33.30 -44.56
N GLU A 219 -51.11 -34.44 -44.12
CA GLU A 219 -51.70 -35.75 -44.40
C GLU A 219 -53.08 -35.94 -43.76
N ILE A 220 -53.26 -35.48 -42.52
CA ILE A 220 -54.59 -35.47 -41.86
C ILE A 220 -55.57 -34.63 -42.67
N ARG A 221 -55.15 -33.46 -43.19
CA ARG A 221 -56.00 -32.60 -44.03
C ARG A 221 -56.41 -33.32 -45.32
N ARG A 222 -55.46 -34.02 -45.96
CA ARG A 222 -55.71 -34.80 -47.18
C ARG A 222 -56.73 -35.91 -46.93
N LEU A 223 -56.52 -36.71 -45.88
CA LEU A 223 -57.43 -37.81 -45.52
C LEU A 223 -58.83 -37.30 -45.13
N LYS A 224 -58.93 -36.16 -44.44
CA LYS A 224 -60.23 -35.51 -44.17
C LYS A 224 -60.96 -35.12 -45.45
N GLN A 225 -60.25 -34.54 -46.42
CA GLN A 225 -60.84 -34.19 -47.71
C GLN A 225 -61.33 -35.42 -48.48
N GLU A 226 -60.57 -36.52 -48.45
CA GLU A 226 -61.01 -37.80 -49.06
C GLU A 226 -62.23 -38.38 -48.34
N PHE A 227 -62.25 -38.33 -47.02
CA PHE A 227 -63.40 -38.75 -46.22
C PHE A 227 -64.65 -37.94 -46.59
N ASP A 228 -64.54 -36.61 -46.69
CA ASP A 228 -65.67 -35.74 -47.06
C ASP A 228 -66.22 -36.07 -48.47
N VAL A 229 -65.34 -36.40 -49.42
CA VAL A 229 -65.74 -36.81 -50.78
C VAL A 229 -66.47 -38.15 -50.76
N ILE A 230 -65.94 -39.14 -50.03
CA ILE A 230 -66.56 -40.46 -49.90
C ILE A 230 -67.90 -40.35 -49.19
N GLN A 231 -67.98 -39.54 -48.13
CA GLN A 231 -69.19 -39.29 -47.36
C GLN A 231 -70.30 -38.70 -48.24
N ARG A 232 -70.01 -37.69 -49.07
CA ARG A 232 -70.98 -37.14 -50.04
C ARG A 232 -71.47 -38.20 -51.02
N ARG A 233 -70.56 -38.99 -51.57
CA ARG A 233 -70.93 -40.08 -52.51
C ARG A 233 -71.80 -41.15 -51.84
N TYR A 234 -71.54 -41.44 -50.57
CA TYR A 234 -72.36 -42.34 -49.77
C TYR A 234 -73.76 -41.77 -49.55
N GLU A 235 -73.87 -40.49 -49.21
CA GLU A 235 -75.15 -39.78 -49.08
C GLU A 235 -75.94 -39.77 -50.40
N ASP A 236 -75.28 -39.51 -51.53
CA ASP A 236 -75.89 -39.58 -52.87
C ASP A 236 -76.43 -41.00 -53.16
N LEU A 237 -75.63 -42.04 -52.90
CA LEU A 237 -76.04 -43.44 -53.11
C LEU A 237 -77.18 -43.86 -52.16
N GLN A 238 -77.19 -43.35 -50.92
CA GLN A 238 -78.30 -43.55 -50.01
C GLN A 238 -79.59 -42.91 -50.54
N GLN A 239 -79.51 -41.69 -51.09
CA GLN A 239 -80.66 -41.03 -51.71
C GLN A 239 -81.14 -41.82 -52.94
N GLU A 240 -80.24 -42.25 -53.82
CA GLU A 240 -80.57 -43.11 -54.96
C GLU A 240 -81.26 -44.41 -54.51
N HIS A 241 -80.70 -45.09 -53.51
CA HIS A 241 -81.29 -46.31 -52.94
C HIS A 241 -82.66 -46.06 -52.33
N ALA A 242 -82.86 -44.94 -51.62
CA ALA A 242 -84.17 -44.56 -51.07
C ALA A 242 -85.20 -44.36 -52.19
N THR A 243 -84.85 -43.63 -53.27
CA THR A 243 -85.75 -43.45 -54.41
C THR A 243 -86.02 -44.76 -55.15
N PHE A 244 -85.02 -45.64 -55.27
CA PHE A 244 -85.20 -46.96 -55.87
C PHE A 244 -86.13 -47.83 -55.02
N LYS A 245 -85.94 -47.84 -53.70
CA LYS A 245 -86.81 -48.54 -52.75
C LYS A 245 -88.24 -48.06 -52.85
N GLU A 246 -88.49 -46.75 -52.88
CA GLU A 246 -89.83 -46.18 -53.04
C GLU A 246 -90.47 -46.61 -54.38
N ARG A 247 -89.71 -46.59 -55.49
CA ARG A 247 -90.18 -47.11 -56.78
C ARG A 247 -90.48 -48.62 -56.74
N ALA A 248 -89.62 -49.40 -56.11
CA ALA A 248 -89.80 -50.84 -55.97
C ALA A 248 -91.01 -51.17 -55.12
N GLU A 249 -91.23 -50.45 -54.01
CA GLU A 249 -92.43 -50.54 -53.16
C GLU A 249 -93.69 -50.14 -53.92
N PHE A 250 -93.64 -49.12 -54.77
CA PHE A 250 -94.75 -48.75 -55.65
C PHE A 250 -95.10 -49.87 -56.65
N VAL A 251 -94.09 -50.49 -57.28
CA VAL A 251 -94.27 -51.62 -58.20
C VAL A 251 -94.75 -52.88 -57.47
N LEU A 252 -94.26 -53.13 -56.25
CA LEU A 252 -94.73 -54.21 -55.39
C LEU A 252 -96.18 -53.97 -54.95
N LYS A 253 -96.57 -52.72 -54.66
CA LYS A 253 -97.95 -52.36 -54.33
C LYS A 253 -98.89 -52.55 -55.53
N GLN A 254 -98.41 -52.21 -56.73
CA GLN A 254 -99.09 -52.51 -58.00
C GLN A 254 -99.24 -54.02 -58.25
N LYS A 255 -98.25 -54.84 -57.86
CA LYS A 255 -98.33 -56.31 -57.91
C LYS A 255 -99.20 -56.90 -56.79
N SER A 256 -99.27 -56.27 -55.62
CA SER A 256 -100.09 -56.75 -54.49
C SER A 256 -101.59 -56.52 -54.68
N ASP A 257 -102.00 -55.64 -55.59
CA ASP A 257 -103.40 -55.49 -56.02
C ASP A 257 -103.86 -56.61 -56.99
N SER A 258 -102.98 -57.57 -57.30
CA SER A 258 -103.28 -58.76 -58.10
C SER A 258 -102.91 -60.05 -57.36
N LYS A 259 -103.92 -60.66 -56.71
CA LYS A 259 -104.05 -62.05 -56.20
C LYS A 259 -102.96 -62.52 -55.21
N SER A 260 -103.26 -62.82 -53.94
CA SER A 260 -104.03 -63.96 -53.40
C SER A 260 -103.56 -65.34 -53.90
N GLU A 261 -102.88 -66.07 -53.01
CA GLU A 261 -102.91 -67.53 -52.76
C GLU A 261 -101.64 -67.86 -51.94
N SER A 262 -101.71 -68.00 -50.62
CA SER A 262 -102.15 -69.16 -49.82
C SER A 262 -101.17 -70.34 -49.83
N ALA A 263 -100.86 -70.78 -48.61
CA ALA A 263 -100.32 -72.10 -48.24
C ALA A 263 -98.82 -72.35 -48.50
N ASP A 264 -97.99 -72.03 -47.49
CA ASP A 264 -96.89 -72.92 -47.07
C ASP A 264 -96.30 -72.43 -45.74
N ARG A 265 -97.09 -72.55 -44.65
CA ARG A 265 -96.65 -72.14 -43.30
C ARG A 265 -96.05 -73.29 -42.47
N ASN A 266 -96.14 -74.53 -42.96
CA ASN A 266 -95.82 -75.72 -42.15
C ASN A 266 -94.58 -76.51 -42.62
N ASN A 267 -93.84 -76.03 -43.64
CA ASN A 267 -92.52 -76.58 -44.04
C ASN A 267 -91.37 -75.57 -43.82
N VAL A 268 -91.71 -74.33 -43.44
CA VAL A 268 -90.78 -73.21 -43.27
C VAL A 268 -90.10 -73.24 -41.89
N GLU A 269 -90.79 -73.75 -40.86
CA GLU A 269 -90.27 -73.87 -39.49
C GLU A 269 -89.08 -74.86 -39.36
N SER A 270 -89.06 -75.92 -40.17
CA SER A 270 -87.99 -76.94 -40.17
C SER A 270 -86.72 -76.52 -40.92
N VAL A 271 -86.83 -75.57 -41.86
CA VAL A 271 -85.70 -75.07 -42.68
C VAL A 271 -85.18 -73.73 -42.13
N MET A 272 -86.05 -72.89 -41.56
CA MET A 272 -85.65 -71.63 -40.93
C MET A 272 -85.03 -71.80 -39.54
N GLN A 273 -85.31 -72.89 -38.79
CA GLN A 273 -84.68 -73.10 -37.47
C GLN A 273 -83.15 -73.16 -37.48
N PRO A 274 -82.46 -73.90 -38.38
CA PRO A 274 -81.00 -73.87 -38.44
C PRO A 274 -80.45 -72.52 -38.92
N GLU A 275 -81.13 -71.84 -39.84
CA GLU A 275 -80.72 -70.52 -40.35
C GLU A 275 -80.89 -69.41 -39.30
N ILE A 276 -81.98 -69.47 -38.51
CA ILE A 276 -82.20 -68.62 -37.33
C ILE A 276 -81.14 -68.92 -36.26
N ALA A 277 -80.80 -70.19 -36.03
CA ALA A 277 -79.76 -70.56 -35.07
C ALA A 277 -78.36 -70.06 -35.48
N GLU A 278 -78.05 -70.11 -36.79
CA GLU A 278 -76.80 -69.56 -37.33
C GLU A 278 -76.76 -68.02 -37.27
N LEU A 279 -77.89 -67.36 -37.51
CA LEU A 279 -78.04 -65.92 -37.27
C LEU A 279 -77.85 -65.58 -35.79
N ILE A 280 -78.44 -66.34 -34.86
CA ILE A 280 -78.28 -66.14 -33.41
C ILE A 280 -76.80 -66.27 -33.03
N LYS A 281 -76.09 -67.28 -33.54
CA LYS A 281 -74.65 -67.46 -33.30
C LYS A 281 -73.82 -66.29 -33.87
N THR A 282 -74.20 -65.78 -35.04
CA THR A 282 -73.56 -64.60 -35.65
C THR A 282 -73.82 -63.33 -34.83
N VAL A 283 -75.03 -63.17 -34.28
CA VAL A 283 -75.38 -62.06 -33.39
C VAL A 283 -74.64 -62.17 -32.06
N GLN A 284 -74.52 -63.37 -31.49
CA GLN A 284 -73.75 -63.61 -30.26
C GLN A 284 -72.27 -63.25 -30.44
N THR A 285 -71.62 -63.76 -31.49
CA THR A 285 -70.21 -63.43 -31.78
C THR A 285 -69.99 -61.93 -32.04
N ARG A 286 -70.94 -61.26 -32.69
CA ARG A 286 -70.91 -59.79 -32.85
C ARG A 286 -71.08 -59.05 -31.52
N ASN A 287 -71.99 -59.49 -30.65
CA ASN A 287 -72.15 -58.91 -29.31
C ASN A 287 -70.91 -59.11 -28.44
N ASP A 288 -70.27 -60.29 -28.48
CA ASP A 288 -69.00 -60.52 -27.78
C ASP A 288 -67.91 -59.58 -28.28
N LYS A 289 -67.85 -59.35 -29.60
CA LYS A 289 -66.89 -58.40 -30.17
C LYS A 289 -67.19 -56.96 -29.79
N ILE A 290 -68.47 -56.57 -29.73
CA ILE A 290 -68.90 -55.26 -29.26
C ILE A 290 -68.49 -55.09 -27.80
N ASN A 291 -68.71 -56.07 -26.93
CA ASN A 291 -68.30 -56.01 -25.52
C ASN A 291 -66.79 -55.84 -25.37
N GLN A 292 -65.98 -56.60 -26.11
CA GLN A 292 -64.51 -56.45 -26.13
C GLN A 292 -64.07 -55.06 -26.59
N LEU A 293 -64.73 -54.49 -27.61
CA LEU A 293 -64.43 -53.14 -28.07
C LEU A 293 -64.84 -52.09 -27.04
N THR A 294 -65.98 -52.28 -26.38
CA THR A 294 -66.45 -51.39 -25.30
C THR A 294 -65.49 -51.40 -24.11
N GLU A 295 -65.01 -52.56 -23.67
CA GLU A 295 -64.00 -52.66 -22.61
C GLU A 295 -62.69 -51.97 -23.00
N ARG A 296 -62.24 -52.15 -24.26
CA ARG A 296 -61.03 -51.47 -24.75
C ARG A 296 -61.21 -49.96 -24.86
N CYS A 297 -62.39 -49.48 -25.26
CA CYS A 297 -62.70 -48.05 -25.27
C CYS A 297 -62.69 -47.48 -23.85
N SER A 298 -63.30 -48.16 -22.88
CA SER A 298 -63.27 -47.76 -21.47
C SER A 298 -61.84 -47.69 -20.92
N PHE A 299 -60.98 -48.67 -21.23
CA PHE A 299 -59.58 -48.64 -20.79
C PHE A 299 -58.81 -47.45 -21.38
N LEU A 300 -58.99 -47.18 -22.67
CA LEU A 300 -58.35 -46.04 -23.35
C LEU A 300 -58.86 -44.70 -22.82
N GLU A 301 -60.13 -44.61 -22.43
CA GLU A 301 -60.70 -43.41 -21.79
C GLU A 301 -60.08 -43.17 -20.39
N ASP A 302 -59.90 -44.23 -19.59
CA ASP A 302 -59.23 -44.13 -18.28
C ASP A 302 -57.75 -43.76 -18.41
N GLU A 303 -57.04 -44.33 -19.39
CA GLU A 303 -55.64 -44.00 -19.68
C GLU A 303 -55.49 -42.54 -20.18
N LEU A 304 -56.41 -42.09 -21.06
CA LEU A 304 -56.46 -40.70 -21.51
C LEU A 304 -56.72 -39.75 -20.33
N ARG A 305 -57.61 -40.13 -19.41
CA ARG A 305 -57.91 -39.32 -18.24
C ARG A 305 -56.73 -39.25 -17.27
N SER A 306 -56.06 -40.38 -17.01
CA SER A 306 -54.87 -40.44 -16.18
C SER A 306 -53.72 -39.60 -16.74
N THR A 307 -53.46 -39.70 -18.05
CA THR A 307 -52.45 -38.88 -18.72
C THR A 307 -52.82 -37.39 -18.73
N GLN A 308 -54.10 -37.06 -18.89
CA GLN A 308 -54.58 -35.69 -18.80
C GLN A 308 -54.40 -35.10 -17.39
N ASP A 309 -54.63 -35.89 -16.34
CA ASP A 309 -54.40 -35.44 -14.95
C ASP A 309 -52.91 -35.31 -14.63
N HIS A 310 -52.07 -36.22 -15.13
CA HIS A 310 -50.61 -36.07 -15.02
C HIS A 310 -50.11 -34.79 -15.73
N ALA A 311 -50.63 -34.50 -16.93
CA ALA A 311 -50.29 -33.26 -17.65
C ALA A 311 -50.72 -31.99 -16.90
N LYS A 312 -51.86 -32.02 -16.18
CA LYS A 312 -52.27 -30.91 -15.31
C LYS A 312 -51.33 -30.74 -14.12
N ASN A 313 -50.91 -31.83 -13.48
CA ASN A 313 -49.97 -31.77 -12.36
C ASN A 313 -48.62 -31.20 -12.77
N LEU A 314 -48.06 -31.68 -13.89
CA LEU A 314 -46.82 -31.13 -14.46
C LEU A 314 -46.94 -29.64 -14.79
N LYS A 315 -48.12 -29.20 -15.27
CA LYS A 315 -48.38 -27.78 -15.52
C LYS A 315 -48.38 -26.97 -14.22
N PHE A 316 -48.99 -27.48 -13.16
CA PHE A 316 -48.99 -26.84 -11.84
C PHE A 316 -47.58 -26.73 -11.25
N GLU A 317 -46.79 -27.81 -11.34
CA GLU A 317 -45.38 -27.82 -10.93
C GLU A 317 -44.55 -26.82 -11.74
N LEU A 318 -44.80 -26.69 -13.04
CA LEU A 318 -44.15 -25.69 -13.88
C LEU A 318 -44.53 -24.25 -13.47
N GLU A 319 -45.80 -23.99 -13.16
CA GLU A 319 -46.28 -22.70 -12.70
C GLU A 319 -45.67 -22.33 -11.32
N ASP A 320 -45.54 -23.30 -10.41
CA ASP A 320 -44.90 -23.10 -9.10
C ASP A 320 -43.38 -22.86 -9.24
N ALA A 321 -42.70 -23.64 -10.09
CA ALA A 321 -41.29 -23.41 -10.42
C ALA A 321 -41.06 -22.03 -11.08
N GLN A 322 -42.00 -21.57 -11.90
CA GLN A 322 -41.95 -20.21 -12.47
C GLN A 322 -42.16 -19.13 -11.40
N SER A 323 -43.10 -19.33 -10.48
CA SER A 323 -43.35 -18.41 -9.37
C SER A 323 -42.12 -18.27 -8.46
N THR A 324 -41.50 -19.41 -8.09
CA THR A 324 -40.27 -19.43 -7.27
C THR A 324 -39.08 -18.82 -7.99
N LEU A 325 -38.91 -19.05 -9.30
CA LEU A 325 -37.89 -18.35 -10.09
C LEU A 325 -38.10 -16.83 -10.13
N ASN A 326 -39.35 -16.38 -10.26
CA ASN A 326 -39.68 -14.96 -10.28
C ASN A 326 -39.45 -14.30 -8.92
N SER A 327 -39.75 -14.98 -7.81
CA SER A 327 -39.49 -14.47 -6.47
C SER A 327 -37.99 -14.39 -6.17
N LEU A 328 -37.21 -15.41 -6.54
CA LEU A 328 -35.74 -15.40 -6.44
C LEU A 328 -35.12 -14.30 -7.31
N ARG A 329 -35.62 -14.11 -8.53
CA ARG A 329 -35.18 -13.02 -9.42
C ARG A 329 -35.45 -11.65 -8.80
N SER A 330 -36.64 -11.46 -8.22
CA SER A 330 -37.02 -10.21 -7.56
C SER A 330 -36.15 -9.94 -6.33
N ARG A 331 -35.88 -10.96 -5.51
CA ARG A 331 -34.97 -10.86 -4.37
C ARG A 331 -33.55 -10.50 -4.81
N GLY A 332 -33.02 -11.15 -5.84
CA GLY A 332 -31.69 -10.82 -6.38
C GLY A 332 -31.61 -9.45 -7.08
N GLN A 333 -32.72 -8.89 -7.55
CA GLN A 333 -32.78 -7.50 -8.02
C GLN A 333 -32.77 -6.51 -6.85
N GLU A 334 -33.53 -6.79 -5.78
CA GLU A 334 -33.57 -5.97 -4.58
C GLU A 334 -32.23 -5.95 -3.85
N GLU A 335 -31.56 -7.10 -3.70
CA GLU A 335 -30.21 -7.18 -3.13
C GLU A 335 -29.20 -6.37 -3.95
N ARG A 336 -29.24 -6.47 -5.29
CA ARG A 336 -28.40 -5.63 -6.16
C ARG A 336 -28.68 -4.15 -5.96
N ARG A 337 -29.95 -3.74 -5.95
CA ARG A 337 -30.35 -2.34 -5.72
C ARG A 337 -29.86 -1.82 -4.36
N ARG A 338 -29.89 -2.65 -3.32
CA ARG A 338 -29.34 -2.29 -2.00
C ARG A 338 -27.84 -2.09 -2.05
N THR A 339 -27.10 -3.04 -2.64
CA THR A 339 -25.63 -2.90 -2.77
C THR A 339 -25.24 -1.69 -3.60
N GLU A 340 -25.95 -1.42 -4.71
CA GLU A 340 -25.74 -0.22 -5.52
C GLU A 340 -25.99 1.06 -4.71
N SER A 341 -27.08 1.11 -3.94
CA SER A 341 -27.38 2.24 -3.06
C SER A 341 -26.31 2.45 -1.98
N ASP A 342 -25.76 1.37 -1.41
CA ASP A 342 -24.69 1.45 -0.40
C ASP A 342 -23.38 1.95 -1.02
N TYR A 343 -23.02 1.47 -2.21
CA TYR A 343 -21.85 1.96 -2.95
C TYR A 343 -22.02 3.44 -3.35
N ASP A 344 -23.20 3.84 -3.82
CA ASP A 344 -23.51 5.23 -4.13
C ASP A 344 -23.40 6.13 -2.89
N PHE A 345 -23.88 5.67 -1.74
CA PHE A 345 -23.75 6.41 -0.49
C PHE A 345 -22.28 6.58 -0.09
N ARG A 346 -21.49 5.51 -0.13
CA ARG A 346 -20.04 5.56 0.16
C ARG A 346 -19.30 6.46 -0.82
N LEU A 347 -19.65 6.42 -2.11
CA LEU A 347 -19.05 7.29 -3.12
C LEU A 347 -19.35 8.77 -2.84
N ARG A 348 -20.59 9.10 -2.45
CA ARG A 348 -20.94 10.46 -2.02
C ARG A 348 -20.16 10.90 -0.80
N GLN A 349 -20.02 10.03 0.21
CA GLN A 349 -19.23 10.33 1.39
C GLN A 349 -17.76 10.65 1.05
N VAL A 350 -17.10 9.76 0.30
CA VAL A 350 -15.71 9.96 -0.14
C VAL A 350 -15.57 11.23 -0.98
N THR A 351 -16.56 11.53 -1.84
CA THR A 351 -16.57 12.77 -2.63
C THR A 351 -16.66 14.00 -1.73
N THR A 352 -17.52 13.98 -0.69
CA THR A 352 -17.62 15.09 0.26
C THR A 352 -16.36 15.26 1.11
N GLU A 353 -15.73 14.17 1.53
CA GLU A 353 -14.45 14.20 2.26
C GLU A 353 -13.34 14.77 1.38
N LYS A 354 -13.26 14.34 0.11
CA LYS A 354 -12.33 14.91 -0.87
C LYS A 354 -12.52 16.41 -1.02
N ASP A 355 -13.75 16.88 -1.18
CA ASP A 355 -14.05 18.31 -1.32
C ASP A 355 -13.70 19.11 -0.05
N MET A 356 -13.89 18.52 1.13
CA MET A 356 -13.50 19.13 2.40
C MET A 356 -11.97 19.23 2.52
N LEU A 357 -11.24 18.15 2.21
CA LEU A 357 -9.77 18.14 2.21
C LEU A 357 -9.18 19.10 1.16
N GLN A 358 -9.80 19.19 -0.02
CA GLN A 358 -9.38 20.13 -1.05
C GLN A 358 -9.57 21.58 -0.58
N LYS A 359 -10.66 21.88 0.14
CA LYS A 359 -10.89 23.19 0.75
C LYS A 359 -9.90 23.50 1.87
N THR A 360 -9.57 22.54 2.74
CA THR A 360 -8.57 22.75 3.80
C THR A 360 -7.18 22.97 3.21
N LEU A 361 -6.78 22.19 2.20
CA LEU A 361 -5.51 22.36 1.50
C LEU A 361 -5.43 23.73 0.80
N SER A 362 -6.50 24.16 0.13
CA SER A 362 -6.54 25.49 -0.49
C SER A 362 -6.35 26.60 0.55
N ARG A 363 -6.97 26.44 1.73
CA ARG A 363 -6.85 27.39 2.84
C ARG A 363 -5.43 27.44 3.43
N THR A 364 -4.76 26.29 3.58
CA THR A 364 -3.37 26.26 4.08
C THR A 364 -2.41 26.87 3.07
N ILE A 365 -2.59 26.60 1.77
CA ILE A 365 -1.82 27.25 0.70
C ILE A 365 -1.99 28.78 0.75
N GLU A 366 -3.22 29.27 0.88
CA GLU A 366 -3.49 30.71 1.02
C GLU A 366 -2.84 31.30 2.28
N GLN A 367 -2.89 30.59 3.42
CA GLN A 367 -2.24 31.02 4.66
C GLN A 367 -0.73 31.11 4.51
N HIS A 368 -0.08 30.07 3.96
CA HIS A 368 1.36 30.09 3.72
C HIS A 368 1.77 31.16 2.71
N SER A 369 0.96 31.43 1.68
CA SER A 369 1.19 32.54 0.76
C SER A 369 1.17 33.88 1.50
N LEU A 370 0.17 34.10 2.37
CA LEU A 370 0.05 35.33 3.15
C LEU A 370 1.22 35.51 4.14
N GLU A 371 1.66 34.43 4.79
CA GLU A 371 2.83 34.45 5.67
C GLU A 371 4.12 34.76 4.92
N LYS A 372 4.30 34.15 3.74
CA LYS A 372 5.43 34.46 2.86
C LYS A 372 5.45 35.94 2.49
N ASP A 373 4.30 36.50 2.10
CA ASP A 373 4.21 37.90 1.71
C ASP A 373 4.51 38.84 2.88
N LYS A 374 4.02 38.53 4.09
CA LYS A 374 4.37 39.28 5.31
C LYS A 374 5.87 39.23 5.62
N LEU A 375 6.49 38.07 5.46
CA LEU A 375 7.93 37.90 5.69
C LEU A 375 8.75 38.69 4.67
N VAL A 376 8.37 38.63 3.39
CA VAL A 376 8.97 39.44 2.32
C VAL A 376 8.84 40.92 2.63
N GLU A 377 7.67 41.39 3.05
CA GLU A 377 7.45 42.78 3.42
C GLU A 377 8.33 43.19 4.62
N SER A 378 8.48 42.32 5.62
CA SER A 378 9.35 42.58 6.78
C SER A 378 10.83 42.71 6.38
N PHE A 379 11.31 41.83 5.49
CA PHE A 379 12.69 41.91 4.97
C PHE A 379 12.90 43.13 4.08
N GLN A 380 11.91 43.50 3.27
CA GLN A 380 11.97 44.73 2.47
C GLN A 380 12.07 45.98 3.35
N ARG A 381 11.28 46.05 4.43
CA ARG A 381 11.37 47.15 5.41
C ARG A 381 12.74 47.19 6.08
N GLN A 382 13.25 46.06 6.56
CA GLN A 382 14.58 45.98 7.17
C GLN A 382 15.70 46.42 6.21
N ASN A 383 15.64 45.98 4.94
CA ASN A 383 16.60 46.43 3.93
C ASN A 383 16.50 47.94 3.68
N SER A 384 15.29 48.50 3.60
CA SER A 384 15.12 49.95 3.46
C SER A 384 15.70 50.72 4.64
N ASP A 385 15.52 50.22 5.88
CA ASP A 385 16.07 50.83 7.09
C ASP A 385 17.61 50.75 7.11
N LEU A 386 18.17 49.60 6.71
CA LEU A 386 19.62 49.41 6.58
C LEU A 386 20.21 50.30 5.48
N GLU A 387 19.52 50.46 4.35
CA GLU A 387 19.92 51.37 3.27
C GLU A 387 19.90 52.83 3.71
N ALA A 388 18.91 53.23 4.51
CA ALA A 388 18.85 54.57 5.10
C ALA A 388 20.02 54.81 6.08
N SER A 389 20.26 53.86 6.99
CA SER A 389 21.38 53.93 7.95
C SER A 389 22.74 53.97 7.24
N ASN A 390 22.93 53.16 6.19
CA ASN A 390 24.15 53.20 5.37
C ASN A 390 24.32 54.57 4.68
N ARG A 391 23.22 55.20 4.24
CA ARG A 391 23.23 56.55 3.68
C ARG A 391 23.68 57.58 4.72
N ASP A 392 23.10 57.55 5.92
CA ASP A 392 23.46 58.46 7.01
C ASP A 392 24.93 58.29 7.43
N LEU A 393 25.42 57.06 7.52
CA LEU A 393 26.84 56.78 7.80
C LEU A 393 27.75 57.30 6.69
N LEU A 394 27.34 57.17 5.43
CA LEU A 394 28.10 57.70 4.29
C LEU A 394 28.19 59.23 4.35
N ASP A 395 27.09 59.90 4.70
CA ASP A 395 27.05 61.35 4.89
C ASP A 395 27.96 61.79 6.04
N GLN A 396 27.95 61.07 7.18
CA GLN A 396 28.88 61.33 8.28
C GLN A 396 30.35 61.17 7.86
N VAL A 397 30.68 60.14 7.08
CA VAL A 397 32.04 59.93 6.56
C VAL A 397 32.44 61.07 5.63
N ASN A 398 31.53 61.54 4.78
CA ASN A 398 31.79 62.66 3.87
C ASN A 398 31.99 63.98 4.64
N ASP A 399 31.20 64.24 5.67
CA ASP A 399 31.38 65.40 6.56
C ASP A 399 32.73 65.37 7.29
N LEU A 400 33.12 64.21 7.83
CA LEU A 400 34.42 64.04 8.46
C LEU A 400 35.57 64.23 7.46
N ARG A 401 35.43 63.71 6.24
CA ARG A 401 36.40 63.96 5.16
C ARG A 401 36.49 65.46 4.84
N ALA A 402 35.37 66.17 4.73
CA ALA A 402 35.35 67.60 4.48
C ALA A 402 36.05 68.40 5.60
N LYS A 403 35.80 68.03 6.88
CA LYS A 403 36.50 68.61 8.04
C LYS A 403 38.01 68.34 7.98
N LEU A 404 38.42 67.11 7.62
CA LEU A 404 39.83 66.75 7.45
C LEU A 404 40.48 67.58 6.33
N THR A 405 39.79 67.76 5.19
CA THR A 405 40.27 68.61 4.09
C THR A 405 40.41 70.07 4.52
N GLN A 406 39.46 70.60 5.30
CA GLN A 406 39.58 71.96 5.86
C GLN A 406 40.76 72.09 6.81
N LEU A 407 40.97 71.13 7.72
CA LEU A 407 42.14 71.10 8.60
C LEU A 407 43.45 71.05 7.82
N HIS A 408 43.56 70.18 6.81
CA HIS A 408 44.72 70.14 5.92
C HIS A 408 44.91 71.46 5.16
N SER A 409 43.84 72.13 4.71
CA SER A 409 43.94 73.44 4.05
C SER A 409 44.43 74.54 5.00
N ASN A 410 43.99 74.52 6.26
CA ASN A 410 44.43 75.46 7.30
C ASN A 410 45.89 75.21 7.70
N GLN A 411 46.30 73.95 7.74
CA GLN A 411 47.67 73.54 8.01
C GLN A 411 48.60 73.89 6.84
N ALA A 412 48.15 73.71 5.59
CA ALA A 412 48.84 74.19 4.39
C ALA A 412 48.96 75.72 4.37
N SER A 413 47.90 76.44 4.76
CA SER A 413 47.89 77.90 4.87
C SER A 413 48.86 78.41 5.96
N SER A 414 49.00 77.65 7.05
CA SER A 414 49.98 77.92 8.12
C SER A 414 51.41 77.59 7.68
N ALA A 415 51.60 76.54 6.88
CA ALA A 415 52.88 76.20 6.27
C ALA A 415 53.33 77.23 5.21
N THR A 416 52.41 77.79 4.42
CA THR A 416 52.71 78.90 3.49
C THR A 416 53.05 80.20 4.24
N ASN A 417 52.47 80.43 5.41
CA ASN A 417 52.85 81.57 6.26
C ASN A 417 54.24 81.41 6.91
N LEU A 418 54.69 80.17 7.18
CA LEU A 418 56.09 79.90 7.57
C LEU A 418 57.07 79.88 6.38
N SER A 419 56.60 79.61 5.16
CA SER A 419 57.44 79.56 3.94
C SER A 419 57.60 80.92 3.23
N ASN A 420 56.92 81.98 3.68
CA ASN A 420 57.03 83.32 3.10
C ASN A 420 58.22 84.15 3.64
N ASN A 421 59.19 83.51 4.31
CA ASN A 421 60.41 84.18 4.77
C ASN A 421 61.72 83.64 4.18
N VAL A 422 61.67 82.79 3.14
CA VAL A 422 62.84 82.55 2.28
C VAL A 422 62.39 82.35 0.84
N THR A 423 62.71 83.32 -0.02
CA THR A 423 62.69 83.20 -1.49
C THR A 423 64.04 83.70 -2.02
N PRO A 424 64.41 83.46 -3.29
CA PRO A 424 64.56 82.15 -3.94
C PRO A 424 65.85 82.11 -4.81
N SER A 425 66.37 80.92 -5.17
CA SER A 425 67.18 80.71 -6.39
C SER A 425 67.42 79.21 -6.61
N ARG A 426 66.73 78.55 -7.54
CA ARG A 426 67.01 78.46 -9.00
C ARG A 426 68.30 77.72 -9.32
N VAL A 427 68.20 76.39 -9.43
CA VAL A 427 68.89 75.64 -10.50
C VAL A 427 67.89 74.69 -11.14
N GLN A 428 67.30 75.16 -12.23
CA GLN A 428 66.84 74.31 -13.31
C GLN A 428 68.06 73.74 -14.02
N SER A 429 68.17 72.42 -14.07
CA SER A 429 68.93 71.69 -15.08
C SER A 429 68.62 70.21 -14.92
N ARG A 430 68.44 69.36 -15.93
CA ARG A 430 68.32 69.44 -17.38
C ARG A 430 68.35 67.95 -17.80
N VAL A 431 67.64 67.58 -18.87
CA VAL A 431 67.89 66.34 -19.66
C VAL A 431 67.50 65.03 -18.93
N GLN A 432 66.32 64.44 -19.11
CA GLN A 432 65.73 63.87 -20.34
C GLN A 432 66.64 62.88 -21.09
N ALA A 433 66.21 61.61 -21.06
CA ALA A 433 66.53 60.52 -21.99
C ALA A 433 67.87 59.77 -21.81
N GLN A 434 67.75 58.46 -21.54
CA GLN A 434 68.23 57.34 -22.39
C GLN A 434 68.00 56.04 -21.58
N ILE A 435 66.86 55.34 -21.75
CA ILE A 435 66.66 54.22 -22.68
C ILE A 435 67.10 52.85 -22.11
N ALA A 436 66.08 51.98 -21.97
CA ALA A 436 66.06 50.51 -22.10
C ALA A 436 66.87 49.70 -21.07
N ARG A 437 66.34 48.61 -20.51
CA ARG A 437 65.78 47.46 -21.22
C ARG A 437 64.74 46.69 -20.40
N LEU A 438 63.68 46.28 -21.09
CA LEU A 438 62.62 45.33 -20.73
C LEU A 438 63.18 43.93 -20.40
N PRO A 439 62.37 43.06 -19.75
CA PRO A 439 61.48 42.17 -20.52
C PRO A 439 59.98 42.43 -20.29
N ALA A 440 59.18 41.93 -21.23
CA ALA A 440 57.80 42.28 -21.57
C ALA A 440 56.69 41.95 -20.52
N PRO A 441 55.53 42.64 -20.58
CA PRO A 441 54.38 42.34 -19.74
C PRO A 441 53.55 41.19 -20.32
N ILE A 442 53.16 40.24 -19.46
CA ILE A 442 52.03 39.35 -19.73
C ILE A 442 50.76 40.15 -19.44
N ASN A 443 49.98 40.38 -20.49
CA ASN A 443 48.63 40.91 -20.42
C ASN A 443 47.76 40.06 -19.47
N PHE A 444 47.17 40.70 -18.46
CA PHE A 444 45.83 40.38 -18.00
C PHE A 444 45.08 41.69 -17.81
N ALA A 445 44.29 42.04 -18.81
CA ALA A 445 43.40 43.17 -18.76
C ALA A 445 42.34 42.96 -17.68
N HIS A 446 41.93 44.07 -17.08
CA HIS A 446 40.78 44.19 -16.21
C HIS A 446 39.55 43.42 -16.75
N THR A 447 39.00 42.52 -15.95
CA THR A 447 37.60 42.08 -16.06
C THR A 447 36.95 42.22 -14.69
N GLY A 448 36.58 43.45 -14.36
CA GLY A 448 35.53 43.73 -13.38
C GLY A 448 34.20 43.90 -14.11
N ARG A 449 33.25 43.00 -13.79
CA ARG A 449 31.79 43.19 -13.74
C ARG A 449 31.14 43.98 -14.89
N SER A 450 30.54 43.26 -15.85
CA SER A 450 29.12 42.84 -15.88
C SER A 450 28.17 43.93 -16.38
N SER A 451 28.01 43.98 -17.69
CA SER A 451 26.83 44.52 -18.38
C SER A 451 26.81 43.95 -19.79
N LEU A 452 25.71 43.29 -20.16
CA LEU A 452 25.39 42.96 -21.54
C LEU A 452 23.87 42.81 -21.64
N GLU A 453 23.22 43.92 -21.92
CA GLU A 453 22.09 43.93 -22.84
C GLU A 453 22.64 44.08 -24.26
N ARG A 454 22.08 43.30 -25.19
CA ARG A 454 21.95 43.72 -26.58
C ARG A 454 20.71 43.08 -27.19
N GLU A 455 19.75 43.93 -27.53
CA GLU A 455 18.65 43.65 -28.44
C GLU A 455 19.15 43.46 -29.87
N SER A 456 18.45 42.66 -30.68
CA SER A 456 17.45 43.15 -31.65
C SER A 456 17.01 42.08 -32.66
N SER A 457 15.66 41.90 -32.74
CA SER A 457 14.82 41.58 -33.92
C SER A 457 15.03 40.23 -34.65
N PHE A 458 14.03 39.43 -35.04
CA PHE A 458 12.69 39.70 -35.61
C PHE A 458 11.76 38.46 -35.49
N GLN A 459 10.44 38.74 -35.37
CA GLN A 459 9.25 38.02 -35.88
C GLN A 459 8.67 36.73 -35.23
N ASN A 460 7.56 36.98 -34.51
CA ASN A 460 6.35 36.21 -34.10
C ASN A 460 5.76 35.23 -35.16
N PRO A 461 4.70 34.38 -34.90
CA PRO A 461 3.61 34.44 -33.88
C PRO A 461 3.09 33.01 -33.39
N PRO A 462 1.81 32.77 -32.98
CA PRO A 462 0.96 33.30 -31.87
C PRO A 462 0.21 32.20 -31.03
N GLY A 463 -0.55 32.61 -29.99
CA GLY A 463 -1.96 32.20 -29.87
C GLY A 463 -2.39 31.14 -28.84
N LEU A 464 -3.37 31.51 -28.01
CA LEU A 464 -4.32 30.62 -27.32
C LEU A 464 -5.22 29.90 -28.34
N ASP A 465 -5.48 28.60 -28.14
CA ASP A 465 -6.83 27.98 -27.98
C ASP A 465 -6.74 26.44 -27.93
N HIS A 466 -7.74 25.83 -27.27
CA HIS A 466 -8.09 24.40 -27.07
C HIS A 466 -7.58 23.41 -28.14
N ASP A 467 -7.27 22.13 -27.85
CA ASP A 467 -8.19 21.13 -27.30
C ASP A 467 -7.50 19.74 -27.14
N HIS A 468 -8.06 18.88 -26.27
CA HIS A 468 -7.88 17.42 -26.05
C HIS A 468 -6.62 16.70 -26.62
N THR A 469 -5.87 15.94 -25.82
CA THR A 469 -6.24 14.55 -25.45
C THR A 469 -5.56 14.05 -24.17
N ASP A 470 -6.34 13.36 -23.36
CA ASP A 470 -6.06 12.17 -22.54
C ASP A 470 -4.62 11.69 -22.31
N ASN A 471 -4.45 11.21 -21.07
CA ASN A 471 -3.38 10.38 -20.50
C ASN A 471 -2.21 11.15 -19.87
N ASP A 472 -2.18 11.14 -18.54
CA ASP A 472 -1.27 10.24 -17.83
C ASP A 472 -1.67 10.18 -16.35
N ASP A 473 -2.51 9.18 -16.05
CA ASP A 473 -2.47 8.48 -14.77
C ASP A 473 -1.08 7.86 -14.63
N ASP A 474 -0.26 8.40 -13.74
CA ASP A 474 0.83 7.67 -13.09
C ASP A 474 1.37 8.50 -11.90
N ARG A 475 0.50 8.73 -10.92
CA ARG A 475 0.98 8.88 -9.54
C ARG A 475 0.68 7.57 -8.83
N SER A 476 1.74 6.79 -8.63
CA SER A 476 1.65 5.54 -7.88
C SER A 476 1.10 5.82 -6.48
N LEU A 477 0.17 4.97 -6.04
CA LEU A 477 -0.36 4.92 -4.67
C LEU A 477 0.73 4.86 -3.59
N GLN A 478 1.98 4.55 -3.95
CA GLN A 478 3.15 4.62 -3.07
C GLN A 478 3.44 6.05 -2.56
N ASP A 479 3.22 7.09 -3.39
CA ASP A 479 3.60 8.47 -3.03
C ASP A 479 2.61 9.11 -2.05
N VAL A 480 1.34 8.70 -2.11
CA VAL A 480 0.29 9.19 -1.18
C VAL A 480 0.38 8.47 0.17
N ILE A 481 0.87 7.22 0.19
CA ILE A 481 1.05 6.45 1.44
C ILE A 481 2.37 6.84 2.13
N ALA A 482 3.41 7.21 1.37
CA ALA A 482 4.67 7.70 1.95
C ALA A 482 4.51 9.03 2.71
N GLU A 483 3.57 9.89 2.29
CA GLU A 483 3.24 11.14 2.98
C GLU A 483 2.38 10.91 4.25
N ALA A 484 1.57 9.85 4.27
CA ALA A 484 0.84 9.43 5.47
C ALA A 484 1.71 8.66 6.49
N ALA A 485 2.80 8.03 6.05
CA ALA A 485 3.70 7.26 6.90
C ALA A 485 4.76 8.11 7.63
N SER A 486 4.90 9.40 7.32
CA SER A 486 5.80 10.30 8.07
C SER A 486 5.16 10.93 9.32
N GLU A 487 3.89 10.62 9.61
CA GLU A 487 3.29 10.98 10.89
C GLU A 487 3.80 10.03 11.99
N ASN A 488 4.78 10.57 12.70
CA ASN A 488 5.51 10.06 13.84
C ASN A 488 4.63 9.39 14.92
N TYR A 489 4.33 8.09 14.79
CA TYR A 489 3.76 7.24 15.86
C TYR A 489 4.81 6.82 16.90
N GLY A 490 5.73 7.73 17.26
CA GLY A 490 6.85 7.49 18.16
C GLY A 490 6.77 8.20 19.51
N THR A 491 5.74 8.99 19.78
CA THR A 491 5.61 9.64 21.09
C THR A 491 4.86 8.72 22.04
N THR A 492 5.56 8.25 23.08
CA THR A 492 4.92 7.54 24.19
C THR A 492 3.84 8.41 24.82
N LEU A 493 2.80 7.79 25.39
CA LEU A 493 1.69 8.47 26.04
C LEU A 493 2.15 9.47 27.12
N GLU A 494 3.34 9.25 27.69
CA GLU A 494 4.02 10.14 28.65
C GLU A 494 4.50 11.47 28.03
N ASP A 495 4.95 11.47 26.77
CA ASP A 495 5.43 12.68 26.09
C ASP A 495 4.28 13.62 25.71
N HIS A 496 3.12 13.06 25.36
CA HIS A 496 1.90 13.86 25.12
C HIS A 496 1.33 14.46 26.41
N PHE A 497 1.47 13.76 27.54
CA PHE A 497 1.07 14.25 28.86
C PHE A 497 1.97 15.40 29.35
N ALA A 498 3.29 15.28 29.16
CA ALA A 498 4.25 16.31 29.53
C ALA A 498 4.09 17.60 28.70
N ARG A 499 3.76 17.46 27.40
CA ARG A 499 3.60 18.60 26.48
C ARG A 499 2.26 19.33 26.65
N SER A 500 1.20 18.62 27.07
CA SER A 500 -0.11 19.23 27.33
C SER A 500 -0.13 20.09 28.61
N ILE A 501 0.67 19.72 29.62
CA ILE A 501 0.78 20.49 30.87
C ILE A 501 1.82 21.62 30.77
N GLY A 502 2.87 21.45 29.95
CA GLY A 502 3.95 22.44 29.80
C GLY A 502 3.62 23.66 28.91
N ALA A 503 2.45 23.70 28.27
CA ALA A 503 2.14 24.72 27.26
C ALA A 503 1.57 26.04 27.80
N SER A 504 1.39 26.18 29.12
CA SER A 504 0.87 27.42 29.72
C SER A 504 1.82 27.99 30.77
N GLY A 505 2.61 28.99 30.36
CA GLY A 505 3.10 30.05 31.24
C GLY A 505 4.36 29.76 32.07
N SER A 506 5.42 30.50 31.76
CA SER A 506 6.54 30.80 32.65
C SER A 506 6.09 31.15 34.08
N LEU A 507 6.69 30.56 35.12
CA LEU A 507 7.49 31.30 36.10
C LEU A 507 8.17 30.39 37.12
N ALA A 508 9.30 30.88 37.61
CA ALA A 508 9.93 30.45 38.84
C ALA A 508 8.97 30.52 40.04
N GLY A 509 9.14 29.60 40.99
CA GLY A 509 8.53 29.66 42.32
C GLY A 509 7.70 28.41 42.60
N GLY A 510 8.12 27.64 43.61
CA GLY A 510 7.31 26.55 44.13
C GLY A 510 6.04 27.11 44.76
N ASP A 511 4.89 26.79 44.17
CA ASP A 511 3.61 26.83 44.84
C ASP A 511 2.70 25.76 44.23
N ASP A 512 1.84 25.25 45.08
CA ASP A 512 1.00 24.06 44.92
C ASP A 512 0.10 24.15 43.67
N TRP A 513 0.36 23.30 42.67
CA TRP A 513 -0.43 23.23 41.43
C TRP A 513 -1.76 22.54 41.74
N TYR A 514 -2.87 23.28 41.70
CA TYR A 514 -4.22 22.70 41.77
C TYR A 514 -4.84 22.70 40.36
N PRO A 515 -5.22 21.53 39.81
CA PRO A 515 -5.87 21.43 38.51
C PRO A 515 -7.19 22.20 38.49
N THR A 516 -7.41 22.99 37.44
CA THR A 516 -8.65 23.74 37.28
C THR A 516 -9.80 22.81 36.85
N PRO A 517 -11.07 23.13 37.13
CA PRO A 517 -12.22 22.33 36.68
C PRO A 517 -12.28 22.12 35.15
N GLU A 518 -11.67 23.02 34.38
CA GLU A 518 -11.56 22.93 32.93
C GLU A 518 -10.52 21.89 32.50
N ASP A 519 -9.41 21.77 33.24
CA ASP A 519 -8.41 20.71 33.05
C ASP A 519 -9.01 19.33 33.37
N TYR A 520 -9.83 19.23 34.41
CA TYR A 520 -10.58 18.00 34.73
C TYR A 520 -11.55 17.61 33.61
N ASN A 521 -12.20 18.58 33.00
CA ASN A 521 -13.16 18.33 31.93
C ASN A 521 -12.45 17.97 30.61
N ALA A 522 -11.29 18.57 30.34
CA ALA A 522 -10.43 18.19 29.22
C ALA A 522 -9.87 16.77 29.40
N LEU A 523 -9.42 16.44 30.61
CA LEU A 523 -8.94 15.10 30.96
C LEU A 523 -10.05 14.05 30.89
N ALA A 524 -11.27 14.38 31.34
CA ALA A 524 -12.44 13.51 31.24
C ALA A 524 -12.80 13.22 29.77
N LYS A 525 -12.77 14.24 28.90
CA LYS A 525 -13.01 14.05 27.45
C LYS A 525 -11.93 13.21 26.78
N GLN A 526 -10.66 13.38 27.16
CA GLN A 526 -9.58 12.52 26.67
C GLN A 526 -9.72 11.08 27.16
N LEU A 527 -10.16 10.89 28.41
CA LEU A 527 -10.43 9.57 28.97
C LEU A 527 -11.62 8.88 28.29
N ASP A 528 -12.68 9.62 27.97
CA ASP A 528 -13.82 9.11 27.19
C ASP A 528 -13.40 8.76 25.77
N HIS A 529 -12.63 9.64 25.11
CA HIS A 529 -12.13 9.36 23.75
C HIS A 529 -11.20 8.13 23.69
N THR A 530 -10.29 7.99 24.66
CA THR A 530 -9.41 6.81 24.73
C THR A 530 -10.17 5.55 25.09
N ARG A 531 -11.23 5.66 25.90
CA ARG A 531 -12.14 4.54 26.19
C ARG A 531 -12.90 4.10 24.96
N ASP A 532 -13.41 5.03 24.15
CA ASP A 532 -14.08 4.73 22.89
C ASP A 532 -13.12 4.09 21.90
N LEU A 533 -11.90 4.63 21.76
CA LEU A 533 -10.87 4.05 20.89
C LEU A 533 -10.48 2.64 21.35
N LEU A 534 -10.36 2.42 22.66
CA LEU A 534 -10.08 1.10 23.21
C LEU A 534 -11.23 0.12 22.91
N ASN A 535 -12.47 0.56 23.06
CA ASN A 535 -13.65 -0.25 22.77
C ASN A 535 -13.73 -0.62 21.27
N ASP A 536 -13.43 0.33 20.38
CA ASP A 536 -13.33 0.08 18.94
C ASP A 536 -12.18 -0.89 18.61
N MET A 537 -11.06 -0.79 19.34
CA MET A 537 -9.95 -1.74 19.22
C MET A 537 -10.31 -3.14 19.74
N GLU A 538 -11.06 -3.24 20.84
CA GLU A 538 -11.56 -4.51 21.37
C GLU A 538 -12.55 -5.17 20.39
N ASP A 539 -13.47 -4.40 19.81
CA ASP A 539 -14.44 -4.88 18.82
C ASP A 539 -13.76 -5.33 17.51
N THR A 540 -12.78 -4.57 17.03
CA THR A 540 -12.01 -4.96 15.84
C THR A 540 -11.17 -6.21 16.11
N ASN A 541 -10.56 -6.31 17.29
CA ASN A 541 -9.80 -7.50 17.68
C ASN A 541 -10.71 -8.74 17.81
N ALA A 542 -11.91 -8.61 18.37
CA ALA A 542 -12.89 -9.70 18.44
C ALA A 542 -13.28 -10.21 17.04
N LYS A 543 -13.52 -9.30 16.09
CA LYS A 543 -13.78 -9.64 14.68
C LYS A 543 -12.59 -10.35 14.02
N LEU A 544 -11.37 -9.88 14.25
CA LEU A 544 -10.15 -10.52 13.73
C LEU A 544 -10.00 -11.94 14.29
N ILE A 545 -10.26 -12.16 15.58
CA ILE A 545 -10.21 -13.49 16.21
C ILE A 545 -11.25 -14.43 15.57
N GLU A 546 -12.47 -13.96 15.31
CA GLU A 546 -13.51 -14.75 14.64
C GLU A 546 -13.11 -15.08 13.20
N GLN A 547 -12.59 -14.11 12.45
CA GLN A 547 -12.09 -14.32 11.09
C GLN A 547 -10.95 -15.35 11.08
N ILE A 548 -10.00 -15.26 12.02
CA ILE A 548 -8.92 -16.25 12.18
C ILE A 548 -9.51 -17.65 12.43
N LYS A 549 -10.55 -17.75 13.26
CA LYS A 549 -11.21 -19.04 13.54
C LYS A 549 -11.86 -19.62 12.28
N ILE A 550 -12.59 -18.80 11.52
CA ILE A 550 -13.25 -19.21 10.26
C ILE A 550 -12.21 -19.61 9.23
N LEU A 551 -11.16 -18.80 9.02
CA LEU A 551 -10.09 -19.09 8.07
C LEU A 551 -9.35 -20.38 8.43
N LYS A 552 -9.04 -20.61 9.70
CA LYS A 552 -8.44 -21.87 10.16
C LYS A 552 -9.34 -23.07 9.87
N GLU A 553 -10.65 -22.94 10.06
CA GLU A 553 -11.58 -24.04 9.74
C GLU A 553 -11.72 -24.25 8.24
N GLU A 554 -11.70 -23.19 7.43
CA GLU A 554 -11.74 -23.29 5.97
C GLU A 554 -10.45 -23.91 5.42
N ILE A 555 -9.28 -23.55 5.95
CA ILE A 555 -8.01 -24.22 5.61
C ILE A 555 -8.09 -25.71 5.95
N ARG A 556 -8.52 -26.06 7.17
CA ARG A 556 -8.71 -27.47 7.56
C ARG A 556 -9.71 -28.19 6.67
N ARG A 557 -10.80 -27.52 6.26
CA ARG A 557 -11.80 -28.07 5.35
C ARG A 557 -11.19 -28.33 3.96
N MET A 558 -10.43 -27.37 3.44
CA MET A 558 -9.75 -27.47 2.15
C MET A 558 -8.67 -28.55 2.15
N GLU A 559 -7.88 -28.67 3.22
CA GLU A 559 -6.93 -29.76 3.42
C GLU A 559 -7.64 -31.12 3.43
N ARG A 560 -8.70 -31.28 4.25
CA ARG A 560 -9.52 -32.51 4.26
C ARG A 560 -10.14 -32.82 2.90
N ASN A 561 -10.52 -31.81 2.12
CA ASN A 561 -11.09 -32.01 0.78
C ASN A 561 -10.03 -32.45 -0.24
N THR A 562 -8.83 -31.88 -0.16
CA THR A 562 -7.69 -32.23 -1.02
C THR A 562 -7.24 -33.67 -0.74
N GLU A 563 -7.11 -34.04 0.54
CA GLU A 563 -6.83 -35.42 0.96
C GLU A 563 -7.95 -36.39 0.55
N ARG A 564 -9.23 -35.95 0.63
CA ARG A 564 -10.37 -36.72 0.09
C ARG A 564 -10.25 -36.94 -1.41
N GLN A 565 -9.84 -35.96 -2.20
CA GLN A 565 -9.63 -36.14 -3.65
C GLN A 565 -8.57 -37.19 -3.95
N GLU A 566 -7.52 -37.28 -3.13
CA GLU A 566 -6.50 -38.32 -3.25
C GLU A 566 -7.09 -39.72 -3.02
N HIS A 567 -7.89 -39.88 -1.96
CA HIS A 567 -8.57 -41.14 -1.65
C HIS A 567 -9.77 -41.44 -2.59
N ALA A 568 -10.40 -40.43 -3.18
CA ALA A 568 -11.52 -40.56 -4.12
C ALA A 568 -11.10 -41.19 -5.46
N LYS A 569 -9.80 -41.14 -5.81
CA LYS A 569 -9.25 -41.93 -6.92
C LYS A 569 -9.47 -43.44 -6.73
N ASN A 570 -9.68 -43.89 -5.48
CA ASN A 570 -10.03 -45.25 -5.11
C ASN A 570 -11.51 -45.38 -4.69
N SER A 571 -12.41 -44.73 -5.44
CA SER A 571 -13.86 -44.73 -5.17
C SER A 571 -14.49 -46.13 -5.13
N GLU A 572 -13.92 -47.10 -5.84
CA GLU A 572 -14.39 -48.50 -5.82
C GLU A 572 -14.12 -49.18 -4.48
N TYR A 573 -12.96 -48.92 -3.85
CA TYR A 573 -12.69 -49.41 -2.50
C TYR A 573 -13.60 -48.76 -1.46
N LEU A 574 -13.79 -47.43 -1.53
CA LEU A 574 -14.70 -46.72 -0.64
C LEU A 574 -16.13 -47.25 -0.77
N LYS A 575 -16.60 -47.48 -2.01
CA LYS A 575 -17.89 -48.13 -2.28
C LYS A 575 -17.99 -49.48 -1.58
N ASN A 576 -16.95 -50.32 -1.68
CA ASN A 576 -16.95 -51.64 -1.04
C ASN A 576 -16.94 -51.55 0.49
N VAL A 577 -16.21 -50.59 1.07
CA VAL A 577 -16.18 -50.33 2.52
C VAL A 577 -17.53 -49.82 3.02
N VAL A 578 -18.16 -48.86 2.33
CA VAL A 578 -19.49 -48.34 2.66
C VAL A 578 -20.55 -49.42 2.52
N MET A 579 -20.50 -50.24 1.46
CA MET A 579 -21.41 -51.37 1.29
C MET A 579 -21.24 -52.42 2.40
N LYS A 580 -20.02 -52.71 2.85
CA LYS A 580 -19.77 -53.57 4.02
C LYS A 580 -20.24 -52.94 5.33
N PHE A 581 -20.12 -51.63 5.47
CA PHE A 581 -20.56 -50.90 6.65
C PHE A 581 -22.09 -50.86 6.78
N LEU A 582 -22.80 -50.69 5.65
CA LEU A 582 -24.27 -50.67 5.57
C LEU A 582 -24.89 -52.07 5.64
N ALA A 583 -24.17 -53.10 5.19
CA ALA A 583 -24.65 -54.48 5.26
C ALA A 583 -24.92 -54.92 6.72
N PRO A 584 -25.82 -55.90 6.94
CA PRO A 584 -25.98 -56.52 8.25
C PRO A 584 -24.62 -57.08 8.71
N PRO A 585 -24.16 -56.74 9.92
CA PRO A 585 -22.85 -57.18 10.40
C PRO A 585 -22.81 -58.71 10.41
N LYS A 586 -21.78 -59.28 9.78
CA LYS A 586 -21.58 -60.74 9.76
C LYS A 586 -20.76 -61.21 10.95
N VAL A 587 -20.06 -60.28 11.60
CA VAL A 587 -19.22 -60.48 12.79
C VAL A 587 -19.50 -59.36 13.79
N ASN A 588 -19.50 -59.68 15.09
CA ASN A 588 -19.61 -58.66 16.14
C ASN A 588 -18.46 -57.64 16.01
N ASP A 589 -18.78 -56.36 16.19
CA ASP A 589 -17.85 -55.22 16.09
C ASP A 589 -17.26 -54.92 14.69
N GLU A 590 -17.74 -55.55 13.61
CA GLU A 590 -17.30 -55.26 12.22
C GLU A 590 -17.44 -53.77 11.87
N ARG A 591 -18.51 -53.12 12.32
CA ARG A 591 -18.73 -51.67 12.14
C ARG A 591 -17.69 -50.81 12.87
N LYS A 592 -17.24 -51.23 14.05
CA LYS A 592 -16.17 -50.53 14.79
C LYS A 592 -14.82 -50.70 14.10
N GLN A 593 -14.57 -51.85 13.47
CA GLN A 593 -13.34 -52.12 12.72
C GLN A 593 -13.27 -51.35 11.38
N LEU A 594 -14.41 -51.09 10.76
CA LEU A 594 -14.50 -50.31 9.51
C LEU A 594 -14.44 -48.79 9.75
N LEU A 595 -14.67 -48.33 10.98
CA LEU A 595 -14.70 -46.91 11.33
C LEU A 595 -13.36 -46.19 11.08
N PRO A 596 -12.18 -46.68 11.50
CA PRO A 596 -10.90 -46.05 11.17
C PRO A 596 -10.64 -45.95 9.66
N VAL A 597 -11.12 -46.94 8.89
CA VAL A 597 -10.99 -46.97 7.43
C VAL A 597 -11.90 -45.91 6.79
N LEU A 598 -13.12 -45.74 7.30
CA LEU A 598 -14.03 -44.67 6.86
C LEU A 598 -13.53 -43.28 7.25
N THR A 599 -13.01 -43.12 8.47
CA THR A 599 -12.42 -41.86 8.95
C THR A 599 -11.24 -41.43 8.08
N THR A 600 -10.37 -42.37 7.69
CA THR A 600 -9.21 -42.06 6.83
C THR A 600 -9.60 -41.81 5.38
N MET A 601 -10.52 -42.60 4.81
CA MET A 601 -10.96 -42.43 3.41
C MET A 601 -11.85 -41.21 3.20
N LEU A 602 -12.71 -40.86 4.15
CA LEU A 602 -13.63 -39.71 4.06
C LEU A 602 -13.08 -38.45 4.74
N ARG A 603 -11.94 -38.54 5.44
CA ARG A 603 -11.35 -37.45 6.24
C ARG A 603 -12.41 -36.74 7.08
N LEU A 604 -13.09 -37.53 7.89
CA LEU A 604 -14.13 -37.05 8.80
C LEU A 604 -13.52 -36.12 9.85
N SER A 605 -14.23 -35.05 10.21
CA SER A 605 -13.86 -34.19 11.33
C SER A 605 -13.95 -34.95 12.66
N PRO A 606 -13.29 -34.50 13.73
CA PRO A 606 -13.43 -35.12 15.06
C PRO A 606 -14.90 -35.22 15.51
N GLU A 607 -15.71 -34.18 15.23
CA GLU A 607 -17.14 -34.17 15.54
C GLU A 607 -17.93 -35.21 14.73
N GLU A 608 -17.61 -35.38 13.44
CA GLU A 608 -18.23 -36.39 12.57
C GLU A 608 -17.84 -37.80 12.98
N VAL A 609 -16.58 -38.01 13.39
CA VAL A 609 -16.10 -39.29 13.93
C VAL A 609 -16.83 -39.63 15.22
N ASP A 610 -17.01 -38.66 16.13
CA ASP A 610 -17.74 -38.85 17.38
C ASP A 610 -19.22 -39.17 17.12
N ALA A 611 -19.85 -38.50 16.15
CA ALA A 611 -21.22 -38.78 15.74
C ALA A 611 -21.39 -40.21 15.19
N VAL A 612 -20.51 -40.64 14.28
CA VAL A 612 -20.57 -41.99 13.71
C VAL A 612 -20.23 -43.04 14.78
N THR A 613 -19.27 -42.74 15.68
CA THR A 613 -18.92 -43.62 16.81
C THR A 613 -20.11 -43.82 17.74
N LYS A 614 -20.83 -42.74 18.07
CA LYS A 614 -22.05 -42.78 18.89
C LYS A 614 -23.15 -43.59 18.22
N CYS A 615 -23.39 -43.40 16.92
CA CYS A 615 -24.36 -44.22 16.17
C CYS A 615 -24.00 -45.71 16.13
N VAL A 616 -22.70 -46.05 16.01
CA VAL A 616 -22.23 -47.43 16.03
C VAL A 616 -22.37 -48.04 17.43
N GLN A 617 -22.19 -47.26 18.50
CA GLN A 617 -22.37 -47.71 19.89
C GLN A 617 -23.86 -47.89 20.24
N GLU A 618 -24.73 -46.95 19.85
CA GLU A 618 -26.17 -47.01 20.09
C GLU A 618 -26.85 -48.15 19.32
N GLY A 619 -26.42 -48.40 18.06
CA GLY A 619 -26.93 -49.53 17.26
C GLY A 619 -26.46 -50.92 17.74
N VAL A 620 -25.44 -51.00 18.60
CA VAL A 620 -25.00 -52.25 19.25
C VAL A 620 -25.74 -52.49 20.57
N ALA A 621 -26.27 -51.44 21.20
CA ALA A 621 -27.06 -51.54 22.44
C ALA A 621 -28.50 -52.05 22.21
N SER A 622 -28.99 -52.11 20.97
CA SER A 622 -30.36 -52.52 20.62
C SER A 622 -30.47 -53.97 20.13
N HIS A 623 -29.46 -54.82 20.36
CA HIS A 623 -29.42 -56.16 19.79
C HIS A 623 -30.26 -57.22 20.51
N ASP A 624 -31.05 -56.83 21.52
CA ASP A 624 -31.85 -57.79 22.31
C ASP A 624 -33.37 -57.67 22.21
N ASP A 625 -33.96 -56.76 21.42
CA ASP A 625 -35.41 -56.82 21.22
C ASP A 625 -35.90 -56.38 19.85
N ALA A 626 -36.80 -57.21 19.33
CA ALA A 626 -37.43 -57.13 18.03
C ALA A 626 -38.19 -55.81 17.81
N ASN A 627 -37.73 -54.97 16.88
CA ASN A 627 -38.56 -54.53 15.75
C ASN A 627 -37.76 -53.73 14.73
N ALA A 628 -38.13 -53.88 13.47
CA ALA A 628 -37.48 -53.33 12.28
C ALA A 628 -37.58 -51.79 12.17
N ALA A 629 -36.86 -51.07 13.03
CA ALA A 629 -36.71 -49.60 12.96
C ALA A 629 -35.24 -49.17 12.78
N GLY A 630 -34.45 -49.98 12.09
CA GLY A 630 -33.05 -49.69 11.80
C GLY A 630 -32.88 -49.01 10.44
N TRP A 631 -32.48 -47.73 10.46
CA TRP A 631 -31.88 -46.96 9.36
C TRP A 631 -32.74 -46.65 8.13
N SER A 632 -33.71 -47.50 7.74
CA SER A 632 -34.61 -47.20 6.63
C SER A 632 -35.49 -45.97 6.92
N SER A 633 -35.96 -45.81 8.16
CA SER A 633 -36.85 -44.72 8.56
C SER A 633 -36.23 -43.32 8.38
N TYR A 634 -34.91 -43.18 8.56
CA TYR A 634 -34.25 -41.87 8.50
C TYR A 634 -33.82 -41.45 7.09
N ILE A 635 -33.55 -42.42 6.20
CA ILE A 635 -33.18 -42.14 4.80
C ILE A 635 -34.41 -41.74 3.96
N TRP A 636 -35.60 -42.29 4.26
CA TRP A 636 -36.82 -41.96 3.51
C TRP A 636 -37.57 -40.72 4.03
N SER A 637 -37.28 -40.23 5.24
CA SER A 637 -37.96 -39.02 5.77
C SER A 637 -37.33 -37.68 5.34
N SER A 638 -36.21 -37.71 4.62
CA SER A 638 -35.47 -36.50 4.18
C SER A 638 -35.60 -36.23 2.67
N VAL A 639 -36.43 -37.01 1.98
CA VAL A 639 -36.71 -36.89 0.53
C VAL A 639 -38.19 -36.52 0.26
N LEU A 640 -38.88 -35.97 1.26
CA LEU A 640 -40.23 -35.42 1.15
C LEU A 640 -40.28 -33.96 1.56
#